data_AF-A0A7D5D7X4-F1
#
_entry.id   AF-A0A7D5D7X4-F1
#
_cell.length_a   1.000
_cell.length_b   1.000
_cell.length_c   1.000
_cell.angle_alpha   90.00
_cell.angle_beta   90.00
_cell.angle_gamma   90.00
#
_symmetry.space_group_name_H-M   'P 1'
#
loop_
_entity.id
_entity.type
_entity.pdbx_description
1 polymer ?
#
loop_
_entity_poly.entity_id
_entity_poly.type
_entity_poly.pdbx_seq_one_letter_code
_entity_poly.pdbx_strand_id
1 'polypeptide(L)'
;MNQKAVVFAYHDIGCAGINALLEAGYDIAAVFTHADDPKENNFYGSVAQLCARKGIAVHAPEDANHPIWVERIAKLDADFIFSFYYRNLLSEAVLASAKNGAYNLHGSLLPRYRGRAPANWVLVNGETETGVTLHRMVKRPDAGAIVAQQSVAIERADTGLSLHAKLRDAAAALLHDTLPLLAKGEVSETEQDESQASYFGRRTPADGLLDWKRPAEELFNLVRAVTQPFPGAFCAVGEHKLIVWSAEVVAGNQGFEPGHVISVEPLRIACGTDALQITAGQRNNDGLYLSGPQLARELGLVEGSKLVGKAAGRPVRRTRVLILGVNGFIGNHLSERLLRDDRYEIYGLDIGSDAIEHLRGNPRFHFVEGDISIHSEWIEYHIKKCDVVLPLVAIATPIEYTRNPLRVFELDFEENLKIVRHCVKYNKRVIFPSTSEVYGMCQDAQFDENTSNLVVGPINKQRWIYSVSKQLLDRVIWAYGDKGLKFTLFRPFNWMGPRLDRLDSARIGSSRAITQLILHLVEGTPIRLVDGGEQKRTFTDVDDGIEALARIIENRDGKCDGEIINIGNPTNEASIRQLGEELLRQFEAHPLRGNFPPFAGFREIESKAFYGNGYQDVTHRTPSIENARRLIDWTPTIELSETIGKTLDFFLREAMVEIESKR
;
A
#
# COMPACT_ATOMS: atom_id res chain seq x y z
N MET A 1 11.13 13.15 -46.96
CA MET A 1 11.39 11.85 -46.33
C MET A 1 10.21 11.55 -45.44
N ASN A 2 9.71 10.30 -45.41
CA ASN A 2 8.62 9.93 -44.52
C ASN A 2 9.12 10.00 -43.07
N GLN A 3 8.30 10.57 -42.18
CA GLN A 3 8.63 10.65 -40.75
C GLN A 3 8.60 9.26 -40.14
N LYS A 4 9.66 8.88 -39.41
CA LYS A 4 9.77 7.56 -38.79
C LYS A 4 9.14 7.56 -37.40
N ALA A 5 8.32 6.55 -37.11
CA ALA A 5 7.60 6.44 -35.85
C ALA A 5 7.85 5.12 -35.12
N VAL A 6 7.93 5.19 -33.79
CA VAL A 6 7.75 4.04 -32.89
C VAL A 6 6.44 4.21 -32.16
N VAL A 7 5.63 3.16 -32.13
CA VAL A 7 4.25 3.24 -31.61
C VAL A 7 4.08 2.30 -30.44
N PHE A 8 3.52 2.81 -29.35
CA PHE A 8 3.04 2.05 -28.20
C PHE A 8 1.53 2.04 -28.27
N ALA A 9 0.92 0.89 -28.54
CA ALA A 9 -0.50 0.83 -28.86
C ALA A 9 -1.17 -0.39 -28.23
N TYR A 10 -2.45 -0.23 -27.87
CA TYR A 10 -3.31 -1.33 -27.44
C TYR A 10 -4.77 -1.05 -27.78
N HIS A 11 -5.59 -2.10 -27.88
CA HIS A 11 -7.04 -2.00 -28.10
C HIS A 11 -7.44 -1.35 -29.45
N ASP A 12 -8.74 -1.09 -29.61
CA ASP A 12 -9.32 -0.41 -30.79
C ASP A 12 -8.70 0.96 -31.07
N ILE A 13 -8.40 1.75 -30.05
CA ILE A 13 -7.76 3.06 -30.19
C ILE A 13 -6.34 2.91 -30.73
N GLY A 14 -5.59 1.91 -30.25
CA GLY A 14 -4.29 1.55 -30.81
C GLY A 14 -4.38 1.18 -32.29
N CYS A 15 -5.39 0.41 -32.67
CA CYS A 15 -5.62 0.04 -34.07
C CYS A 15 -5.96 1.26 -34.95
N ALA A 16 -6.85 2.14 -34.46
CA ALA A 16 -7.22 3.36 -35.16
C ALA A 16 -6.01 4.29 -35.34
N GLY A 17 -5.20 4.48 -34.29
CA GLY A 17 -4.00 5.31 -34.34
C GLY A 17 -2.92 4.77 -35.28
N ILE A 18 -2.70 3.46 -35.32
CA ILE A 18 -1.77 2.84 -36.28
C ILE A 18 -2.24 3.07 -37.72
N ASN A 19 -3.53 2.89 -38.01
CA ASN A 19 -4.04 3.13 -39.37
C ASN A 19 -3.92 4.61 -39.76
N ALA A 20 -4.25 5.54 -38.85
CA ALA A 20 -4.12 6.97 -39.09
C ALA A 20 -2.67 7.39 -39.38
N LEU A 21 -1.69 6.82 -38.67
CA LEU A 21 -0.26 7.05 -38.96
C LEU A 21 0.14 6.57 -40.35
N LEU A 22 -0.29 5.36 -40.74
CA LEU A 22 -0.01 4.82 -42.07
C LEU A 22 -0.63 5.66 -43.18
N GLU A 23 -1.87 6.11 -43.00
CA GLU A 23 -2.59 6.98 -43.94
C GLU A 23 -1.95 8.36 -44.06
N ALA A 24 -1.43 8.91 -42.96
CA ALA A 24 -0.66 10.15 -42.93
C ALA A 24 0.77 10.01 -43.48
N GLY A 25 1.19 8.80 -43.91
CA GLY A 25 2.47 8.55 -44.56
C GLY A 25 3.66 8.36 -43.62
N TYR A 26 3.43 8.06 -42.35
CA TYR A 26 4.51 7.73 -41.40
C TYR A 26 5.10 6.34 -41.70
N ASP A 27 6.41 6.21 -41.53
CA ASP A 27 7.12 4.93 -41.56
C ASP A 27 7.17 4.33 -40.15
N ILE A 28 6.32 3.34 -39.87
CA ILE A 28 6.24 2.71 -38.54
C ILE A 28 7.34 1.64 -38.41
N ALA A 29 8.39 1.98 -37.67
CA ALA A 29 9.56 1.12 -37.49
C ALA A 29 9.28 -0.11 -36.61
N ALA A 30 8.50 0.09 -35.54
CA ALA A 30 8.06 -0.97 -34.65
C ALA A 30 6.83 -0.54 -33.83
N VAL A 31 6.04 -1.53 -33.44
CA VAL A 31 4.90 -1.38 -32.52
C VAL A 31 5.15 -2.19 -31.25
N PHE A 32 4.89 -1.56 -30.09
CA PHE A 32 4.94 -2.18 -28.78
C PHE A 32 3.50 -2.30 -28.23
N THR A 33 3.09 -3.51 -27.84
CA THR A 33 1.74 -3.84 -27.37
C THR A 33 1.82 -4.69 -26.10
N HIS A 34 0.67 -5.16 -25.59
CA HIS A 34 0.57 -6.13 -24.50
C HIS A 34 0.07 -7.48 -25.03
N ALA A 35 0.34 -8.55 -24.28
CA ALA A 35 -0.41 -9.79 -24.42
C ALA A 35 -1.81 -9.60 -23.81
N ASP A 36 -2.82 -10.23 -24.41
CA ASP A 36 -4.19 -10.13 -23.91
C ASP A 36 -4.33 -10.85 -22.56
N ASP A 37 -4.97 -10.20 -21.58
CA ASP A 37 -5.21 -10.80 -20.26
C ASP A 37 -6.38 -11.80 -20.35
N PRO A 38 -6.18 -13.10 -20.01
CA PRO A 38 -7.25 -14.10 -20.07
C PRO A 38 -8.42 -13.83 -19.10
N LYS A 39 -8.26 -12.90 -18.15
CA LYS A 39 -9.32 -12.47 -17.21
C LYS A 39 -10.16 -11.32 -17.74
N GLU A 40 -9.74 -10.67 -18.83
CA GLU A 40 -10.49 -9.59 -19.46
C GLU A 40 -11.35 -10.11 -20.62
N ASN A 41 -12.48 -9.45 -20.87
CA ASN A 41 -13.31 -9.77 -22.02
C ASN A 41 -12.70 -9.10 -23.26
N ASN A 42 -12.20 -9.89 -24.21
CA ASN A 42 -11.49 -9.39 -25.39
C ASN A 42 -12.48 -9.04 -26.51
N PHE A 43 -13.20 -7.92 -26.33
CA PHE A 43 -14.18 -7.42 -27.31
C PHE A 43 -13.57 -6.49 -28.39
N TYR A 44 -12.27 -6.23 -28.31
CA TYR A 44 -11.56 -5.18 -29.04
C TYR A 44 -10.62 -5.73 -30.11
N GLY A 45 -10.27 -4.87 -31.07
CA GLY A 45 -9.29 -5.14 -32.11
C GLY A 45 -7.89 -5.40 -31.54
N SER A 46 -7.25 -6.45 -32.05
CA SER A 46 -5.87 -6.80 -31.67
C SER A 46 -4.86 -6.01 -32.51
N VAL A 47 -4.07 -5.18 -31.83
CA VAL A 47 -2.93 -4.45 -32.42
C VAL A 47 -1.92 -5.42 -33.02
N ALA A 48 -1.61 -6.52 -32.33
CA ALA A 48 -0.66 -7.53 -32.82
C ALA A 48 -1.12 -8.14 -34.15
N GLN A 49 -2.42 -8.48 -34.27
CA GLN A 49 -2.97 -9.00 -35.52
C GLN A 49 -2.98 -7.95 -36.64
N LEU A 50 -3.26 -6.68 -36.32
CA LEU A 50 -3.17 -5.58 -37.29
C LEU A 50 -1.74 -5.44 -37.83
N CYS A 51 -0.75 -5.39 -36.94
CA CYS A 51 0.67 -5.29 -37.31
C CYS A 51 1.10 -6.47 -38.19
N ALA A 52 0.72 -7.70 -37.82
CA ALA A 52 1.02 -8.89 -38.61
C ALA A 52 0.47 -8.81 -40.04
N ARG A 53 -0.78 -8.34 -40.21
CA ARG A 53 -1.40 -8.15 -41.54
C ARG A 53 -0.73 -7.03 -42.36
N LYS A 54 -0.21 -6.00 -41.69
CA LYS A 54 0.44 -4.84 -42.32
C LYS A 54 1.95 -5.05 -42.51
N GLY A 55 2.52 -6.16 -42.03
CA GLY A 55 3.96 -6.43 -42.11
C GLY A 55 4.82 -5.57 -41.18
N ILE A 56 4.24 -5.06 -40.09
CA ILE A 56 4.93 -4.17 -39.13
C ILE A 56 5.50 -5.02 -37.99
N ALA A 57 6.75 -4.77 -37.61
CA ALA A 57 7.38 -5.43 -36.46
C ALA A 57 6.61 -5.11 -35.18
N VAL A 58 6.26 -6.16 -34.41
CA VAL A 58 5.51 -6.02 -33.16
C VAL A 58 6.21 -6.72 -32.00
N HIS A 59 6.23 -6.08 -30.84
CA HIS A 59 6.82 -6.58 -29.61
C HIS A 59 5.85 -6.43 -28.43
N ALA A 60 5.90 -7.35 -27.47
CA ALA A 60 5.12 -7.27 -26.24
C ALA A 60 6.01 -7.56 -25.02
N PRO A 61 6.95 -6.67 -24.68
CA PRO A 61 7.76 -6.84 -23.49
C PRO A 61 6.92 -6.65 -22.22
N GLU A 62 7.28 -7.37 -21.15
CA GLU A 62 6.69 -7.13 -19.82
C GLU A 62 6.96 -5.71 -19.35
N ASP A 63 8.17 -5.20 -19.58
CA ASP A 63 8.57 -3.82 -19.31
C ASP A 63 9.34 -3.21 -20.50
N ALA A 64 8.75 -2.21 -21.14
CA ALA A 64 9.39 -1.44 -22.21
C ALA A 64 10.51 -0.53 -21.71
N ASN A 65 10.59 -0.28 -20.40
CA ASN A 65 11.64 0.53 -19.78
C ASN A 65 12.88 -0.25 -19.39
N HIS A 66 12.87 -1.58 -19.57
CA HIS A 66 14.04 -2.40 -19.33
C HIS A 66 15.21 -1.93 -20.23
N PRO A 67 16.46 -1.83 -19.75
CA PRO A 67 17.59 -1.25 -20.49
C PRO A 67 17.78 -1.80 -21.92
N ILE A 68 17.57 -3.11 -22.11
CA ILE A 68 17.62 -3.76 -23.43
C ILE A 68 16.60 -3.15 -24.41
N TRP A 69 15.38 -2.87 -23.95
CA TRP A 69 14.34 -2.29 -24.80
C TRP A 69 14.57 -0.82 -25.05
N VAL A 70 15.00 -0.06 -24.04
CA VAL A 70 15.42 1.34 -24.20
C VAL A 70 16.50 1.46 -25.30
N GLU A 71 17.54 0.62 -25.25
CA GLU A 71 18.60 0.60 -26.25
C GLU A 71 18.07 0.22 -27.65
N ARG A 72 17.20 -0.78 -27.73
CA ARG A 72 16.61 -1.21 -29.01
C ARG A 72 15.71 -0.13 -29.62
N ILE A 73 14.88 0.51 -28.82
CA ILE A 73 13.99 1.60 -29.25
C ILE A 73 14.83 2.78 -29.74
N ALA A 74 15.88 3.16 -29.00
CA ALA A 74 16.79 4.22 -29.42
C ALA A 74 17.47 3.93 -30.77
N LYS A 75 17.86 2.67 -31.02
CA LYS A 75 18.45 2.23 -32.30
C LYS A 75 17.48 2.29 -33.48
N LEU A 76 16.16 2.36 -33.24
CA LEU A 76 15.19 2.57 -34.30
C LEU A 76 15.26 3.99 -34.87
N ASP A 77 15.93 4.93 -34.19
CA ASP A 77 16.19 6.29 -34.67
C ASP A 77 14.91 7.00 -35.14
N ALA A 78 13.85 6.93 -34.33
CA ALA A 78 12.54 7.44 -34.67
C ALA A 78 12.48 8.97 -34.56
N ASP A 79 11.77 9.59 -35.48
CA ASP A 79 11.45 11.02 -35.41
C ASP A 79 10.39 11.27 -34.35
N PHE A 80 9.40 10.38 -34.24
CA PHE A 80 8.29 10.49 -33.29
C PHE A 80 8.06 9.20 -32.50
N ILE A 81 7.60 9.36 -31.25
CA ILE A 81 6.96 8.30 -30.48
C ILE A 81 5.47 8.61 -30.34
N PHE A 82 4.63 7.61 -30.53
CA PHE A 82 3.18 7.73 -30.28
C PHE A 82 2.72 6.71 -29.25
N SER A 83 1.89 7.14 -28.31
CA SER A 83 1.19 6.29 -27.34
C SER A 83 -0.31 6.35 -27.60
N PHE A 84 -0.90 5.21 -27.97
CA PHE A 84 -2.32 5.05 -28.24
C PHE A 84 -2.87 3.98 -27.30
N TYR A 85 -3.33 4.41 -26.11
CA TYR A 85 -3.90 3.53 -25.08
C TYR A 85 -2.94 2.46 -24.55
N TYR A 86 -1.63 2.70 -24.62
CA TYR A 86 -0.64 1.82 -24.01
C TYR A 86 -0.77 1.85 -22.48
N ARG A 87 -0.80 0.67 -21.84
CA ARG A 87 -1.17 0.53 -20.43
C ARG A 87 -0.04 0.85 -19.44
N ASN A 88 1.21 0.69 -19.85
CA ASN A 88 2.37 0.86 -18.97
C ASN A 88 2.99 2.25 -19.16
N LEU A 89 3.49 2.83 -18.08
CA LEU A 89 4.16 4.13 -18.15
C LEU A 89 5.50 3.98 -18.89
N LEU A 90 5.80 4.94 -19.76
CA LEU A 90 7.08 5.01 -20.47
C LEU A 90 8.05 5.93 -19.72
N SER A 91 9.29 5.49 -19.57
CA SER A 91 10.36 6.21 -18.90
C SER A 91 10.86 7.38 -19.76
N GLU A 92 11.44 8.38 -19.10
CA GLU A 92 12.05 9.53 -19.79
C GLU A 92 13.10 9.10 -20.83
N ALA A 93 13.84 8.02 -20.56
CA ALA A 93 14.83 7.49 -21.52
C ALA A 93 14.19 7.00 -22.83
N VAL A 94 13.01 6.37 -22.75
CA VAL A 94 12.24 6.00 -23.96
C VAL A 94 11.72 7.25 -24.65
N LEU A 95 11.09 8.17 -23.91
CA LEU A 95 10.49 9.38 -24.48
C LEU A 95 11.53 10.27 -25.18
N ALA A 96 12.71 10.43 -24.58
CA ALA A 96 13.81 11.24 -25.08
C ALA A 96 14.50 10.65 -26.33
N SER A 97 14.20 9.40 -26.68
CA SER A 97 14.76 8.78 -27.89
C SER A 97 14.12 9.26 -29.20
N ALA A 98 12.96 9.92 -29.13
CA ALA A 98 12.31 10.53 -30.29
C ALA A 98 12.83 11.95 -30.55
N LYS A 99 13.24 12.23 -31.78
CA LYS A 99 13.85 13.52 -32.17
C LYS A 99 12.89 14.71 -32.07
N ASN A 100 11.65 14.52 -32.51
CA ASN A 100 10.61 15.56 -32.59
C ASN A 100 9.60 15.46 -31.44
N GLY A 101 9.70 14.41 -30.62
CA GLY A 101 8.94 14.25 -29.38
C GLY A 101 8.06 12.99 -29.33
N ALA A 102 7.46 12.80 -28.15
CA ALA A 102 6.54 11.73 -27.86
C ALA A 102 5.14 12.29 -27.57
N TYR A 103 4.11 11.70 -28.18
CA TYR A 103 2.73 12.16 -28.08
C TYR A 103 1.80 11.04 -27.64
N ASN A 104 0.84 11.36 -26.78
CA ASN A 104 -0.16 10.42 -26.28
C ASN A 104 -1.57 10.86 -26.68
N LEU A 105 -2.38 9.89 -27.11
CA LEU A 105 -3.80 10.08 -27.35
C LEU A 105 -4.59 9.61 -26.12
N HIS A 106 -5.20 10.57 -25.43
CA HIS A 106 -5.98 10.34 -24.22
C HIS A 106 -7.49 10.48 -24.49
N GLY A 107 -8.29 9.65 -23.83
CA GLY A 107 -9.74 9.55 -24.04
C GLY A 107 -10.59 10.50 -23.19
N SER A 108 -10.14 11.73 -22.97
CA SER A 108 -10.92 12.79 -22.32
C SER A 108 -10.62 14.17 -22.89
N LEU A 109 -11.38 15.17 -22.47
CA LEU A 109 -11.06 16.59 -22.62
C LEU A 109 -10.07 17.03 -21.54
N LEU A 110 -8.77 16.85 -21.79
CA LEU A 110 -7.72 17.35 -20.89
C LEU A 110 -7.82 18.86 -20.71
N PRO A 111 -7.55 19.37 -19.49
CA PRO A 111 -6.94 18.69 -18.33
C PRO A 111 -7.89 17.87 -17.45
N ARG A 112 -9.19 17.80 -17.77
CA ARG A 112 -10.16 17.00 -16.99
C ARG A 112 -10.00 15.51 -17.28
N TYR A 113 -10.23 14.68 -16.27
CA TYR A 113 -10.19 13.22 -16.36
C TYR A 113 -8.83 12.66 -16.84
N ARG A 114 -7.72 13.21 -16.34
CA ARG A 114 -6.39 12.55 -16.42
C ARG A 114 -6.43 11.19 -15.73
N GLY A 115 -5.48 10.32 -16.04
CA GLY A 115 -5.36 9.01 -15.43
C GLY A 115 -6.08 7.91 -16.22
N ARG A 116 -6.77 7.00 -15.54
CA ARG A 116 -7.19 5.72 -16.14
C ARG A 116 -8.70 5.59 -16.24
N ALA A 117 -9.15 4.85 -17.26
CA ALA A 117 -10.56 4.57 -17.57
C ALA A 117 -11.46 5.81 -17.71
N PRO A 118 -11.02 6.89 -18.41
CA PRO A 118 -11.79 8.14 -18.50
C PRO A 118 -13.19 7.94 -19.10
N ALA A 119 -13.32 7.09 -20.13
CA ALA A 119 -14.60 6.79 -20.78
C ALA A 119 -15.65 6.22 -19.80
N ASN A 120 -15.24 5.40 -18.83
CA ASN A 120 -16.16 4.90 -17.82
C ASN A 120 -16.45 5.98 -16.75
N TRP A 121 -15.45 6.77 -16.35
CA TRP A 121 -15.62 7.80 -15.33
C TRP A 121 -16.56 8.92 -15.73
N VAL A 122 -16.50 9.38 -16.99
CA VAL A 122 -17.43 10.42 -17.48
C VAL A 122 -18.88 9.92 -17.46
N LEU A 123 -19.11 8.64 -17.76
CA LEU A 123 -20.44 8.02 -17.65
C LEU A 123 -20.89 7.88 -16.19
N VAL A 124 -20.01 7.45 -15.29
CA VAL A 124 -20.30 7.32 -13.84
C VAL A 124 -20.68 8.67 -13.23
N ASN A 125 -19.98 9.73 -13.62
CA ASN A 125 -20.21 11.08 -13.09
C ASN A 125 -21.40 11.80 -13.76
N GLY A 126 -21.98 11.21 -14.80
CA GLY A 126 -23.14 11.79 -15.50
C GLY A 126 -22.79 12.96 -16.40
N GLU A 127 -21.57 13.02 -16.93
CA GLU A 127 -21.16 14.07 -17.85
C GLU A 127 -21.98 14.02 -19.15
N THR A 128 -22.22 15.19 -19.73
CA THR A 128 -22.92 15.35 -21.02
C THR A 128 -21.96 15.49 -22.20
N GLU A 129 -20.68 15.69 -21.94
CA GLU A 129 -19.62 15.81 -22.94
C GLU A 129 -18.33 15.16 -22.46
N THR A 130 -17.55 14.68 -23.41
CA THR A 130 -16.17 14.23 -23.23
C THR A 130 -15.41 14.49 -24.54
N GLY A 131 -14.29 13.82 -24.77
CA GLY A 131 -13.55 13.98 -26.00
C GLY A 131 -12.29 13.14 -26.04
N VAL A 132 -11.48 13.43 -27.04
CA VAL A 132 -10.14 12.87 -27.22
C VAL A 132 -9.14 14.00 -27.30
N THR A 133 -7.96 13.79 -26.73
CA THR A 133 -6.88 14.79 -26.72
C THR A 133 -5.57 14.15 -27.15
N LEU A 134 -4.91 14.72 -28.16
CA LEU A 134 -3.51 14.44 -28.47
C LEU A 134 -2.63 15.45 -27.75
N HIS A 135 -1.73 14.99 -26.90
CA HIS A 135 -0.86 15.85 -26.10
C HIS A 135 0.58 15.32 -26.07
N ARG A 136 1.54 16.20 -25.77
CA ARG A 136 2.94 15.83 -25.57
C ARG A 136 3.10 15.03 -24.28
N MET A 137 3.92 13.99 -24.31
CA MET A 137 4.25 13.19 -23.13
C MET A 137 5.36 13.86 -22.32
N VAL A 138 5.15 13.94 -21.00
CA VAL A 138 6.11 14.44 -20.01
C VAL A 138 6.17 13.46 -18.84
N LYS A 139 7.08 13.66 -17.88
CA LYS A 139 7.22 12.81 -16.69
C LYS A 139 5.91 12.56 -15.94
N ARG A 140 5.07 13.60 -15.84
CA ARG A 140 3.77 13.52 -15.18
C ARG A 140 2.72 13.00 -16.18
N PRO A 141 1.99 11.91 -15.84
CA PRO A 141 0.97 11.34 -16.74
C PRO A 141 -0.08 12.36 -17.17
N ASP A 142 -0.42 12.33 -18.46
CA ASP A 142 -1.51 13.11 -19.09
C ASP A 142 -1.44 14.64 -18.87
N ALA A 143 -0.25 15.18 -18.56
CA ALA A 143 -0.08 16.57 -18.12
C ALA A 143 0.70 17.48 -19.08
N GLY A 144 1.22 16.94 -20.19
CA GLY A 144 1.97 17.75 -21.15
C GLY A 144 1.06 18.57 -22.07
N ALA A 145 1.65 19.51 -22.81
CA ALA A 145 0.94 20.44 -23.67
C ALA A 145 0.03 19.75 -24.70
N ILE A 146 -1.18 20.29 -24.88
CA ILE A 146 -2.19 19.81 -25.81
C ILE A 146 -1.84 20.27 -27.23
N VAL A 147 -1.84 19.32 -28.17
CA VAL A 147 -1.66 19.56 -29.61
C VAL A 147 -3.00 19.75 -30.30
N ALA A 148 -3.94 18.85 -30.03
CA ALA A 148 -5.27 18.87 -30.61
C ALA A 148 -6.26 18.20 -29.65
N GLN A 149 -7.51 18.65 -29.72
CA GLN A 149 -8.60 18.12 -28.91
C GLN A 149 -9.90 18.15 -29.71
N GLN A 150 -10.73 17.11 -29.55
CA GLN A 150 -12.03 17.00 -30.20
C GLN A 150 -13.07 16.56 -29.18
N SER A 151 -14.17 17.30 -29.09
CA SER A 151 -15.29 17.00 -28.20
C SER A 151 -16.23 15.95 -28.78
N VAL A 152 -16.89 15.23 -27.88
CA VAL A 152 -17.85 14.16 -28.15
C VAL A 152 -19.01 14.32 -27.18
N ALA A 153 -20.23 14.47 -27.71
CA ALA A 153 -21.45 14.51 -26.91
C ALA A 153 -21.78 13.12 -26.33
N ILE A 154 -22.15 13.10 -25.05
CA ILE A 154 -22.59 11.90 -24.34
C ILE A 154 -24.13 11.95 -24.27
N GLU A 155 -24.77 11.05 -25.00
CA GLU A 155 -26.21 10.91 -25.00
C GLU A 155 -26.68 10.12 -23.78
N ARG A 156 -27.94 10.29 -23.36
CA ARG A 156 -28.51 9.51 -22.24
C ARG A 156 -28.43 8.01 -22.47
N ALA A 157 -28.62 7.56 -23.71
CA ALA A 157 -28.57 6.16 -24.10
C ALA A 157 -27.14 5.60 -24.26
N ASP A 158 -26.10 6.44 -24.15
CA ASP A 158 -24.74 5.95 -24.28
C ASP A 158 -24.34 5.02 -23.14
N THR A 159 -23.68 3.93 -23.52
CA THR A 159 -23.06 2.96 -22.62
C THR A 159 -21.55 3.05 -22.74
N GLY A 160 -20.83 2.35 -21.85
CA GLY A 160 -19.37 2.24 -21.95
C GLY A 160 -18.90 1.78 -23.34
N LEU A 161 -19.63 0.88 -23.99
CA LEU A 161 -19.31 0.39 -25.33
C LEU A 161 -19.60 1.42 -26.43
N SER A 162 -20.79 2.03 -26.42
CA SER A 162 -21.15 3.01 -27.47
C SER A 162 -20.31 4.27 -27.38
N LEU A 163 -20.02 4.75 -26.17
CA LEU A 163 -19.12 5.88 -25.96
C LEU A 163 -17.69 5.54 -26.39
N HIS A 164 -17.22 4.33 -26.14
CA HIS A 164 -15.91 3.89 -26.65
C HIS A 164 -15.84 3.95 -28.18
N ALA A 165 -16.90 3.52 -28.88
CA ALA A 165 -16.97 3.63 -30.34
C ALA A 165 -16.95 5.08 -30.82
N LYS A 166 -17.72 5.98 -30.18
CA LYS A 166 -17.70 7.42 -30.48
C LYS A 166 -16.31 8.04 -30.27
N LEU A 167 -15.63 7.69 -29.18
CA LEU A 167 -14.27 8.15 -28.89
C LEU A 167 -13.27 7.61 -29.91
N ARG A 168 -13.42 6.37 -30.38
CA ARG A 168 -12.59 5.82 -31.46
C ARG A 168 -12.76 6.59 -32.76
N ASP A 169 -13.99 6.90 -33.14
CA ASP A 169 -14.27 7.62 -34.38
C ASP A 169 -13.77 9.06 -34.30
N ALA A 170 -13.93 9.72 -33.15
CA ALA A 170 -13.36 11.04 -32.88
C ALA A 170 -11.81 11.02 -32.86
N ALA A 171 -11.20 9.98 -32.28
CA ALA A 171 -9.75 9.79 -32.31
C ALA A 171 -9.22 9.65 -33.74
N ALA A 172 -9.89 8.86 -34.58
CA ALA A 172 -9.50 8.69 -35.98
C ALA A 172 -9.59 10.01 -36.75
N ALA A 173 -10.67 10.78 -36.56
CA ALA A 173 -10.84 12.09 -37.19
C ALA A 173 -9.77 13.09 -36.72
N LEU A 174 -9.58 13.24 -35.40
CA LEU A 174 -8.56 14.12 -34.83
C LEU A 174 -7.16 13.78 -35.36
N LEU A 175 -6.80 12.50 -35.42
CA LEU A 175 -5.49 12.07 -35.92
C LEU A 175 -5.35 12.30 -37.42
N HIS A 176 -6.39 12.05 -38.21
CA HIS A 176 -6.39 12.31 -39.65
C HIS A 176 -6.05 13.78 -39.97
N ASP A 177 -6.64 14.72 -39.22
CA ASP A 177 -6.42 16.15 -39.41
C ASP A 177 -5.06 16.61 -38.83
N THR A 178 -4.64 16.05 -37.71
CA THR A 178 -3.49 16.56 -36.94
C THR A 178 -2.15 15.96 -37.37
N LEU A 179 -2.09 14.66 -37.68
CA LEU A 179 -0.84 13.96 -37.98
C LEU A 179 -0.08 14.52 -39.20
N PRO A 180 -0.74 14.95 -40.30
CA PRO A 180 -0.05 15.59 -41.42
C PRO A 180 0.59 16.95 -41.07
N LEU A 181 -0.05 17.73 -40.20
CA LEU A 181 0.49 19.00 -39.72
C LEU A 181 1.65 18.78 -38.76
N LEU A 182 1.52 17.78 -37.88
CA LEU A 182 2.56 17.38 -36.94
C LEU A 182 3.84 16.93 -37.67
N ALA A 183 3.70 16.17 -38.76
CA ALA A 183 4.81 15.72 -39.60
C ALA A 183 5.60 16.88 -40.24
N LYS A 184 4.96 18.04 -40.43
CA LYS A 184 5.57 19.26 -40.99
C LYS A 184 6.06 20.24 -39.91
N GLY A 185 5.76 19.99 -38.64
CA GLY A 185 6.02 20.92 -37.55
C GLY A 185 5.11 22.15 -37.56
N GLU A 186 3.90 22.05 -38.14
CA GLU A 186 2.94 23.15 -38.29
C GLU A 186 1.87 23.18 -37.18
N VAL A 187 2.08 22.46 -36.06
CA VAL A 187 1.16 22.42 -34.93
C VAL A 187 1.57 23.38 -33.81
N SER A 188 0.58 23.97 -33.13
CA SER A 188 0.79 24.71 -31.89
C SER A 188 0.55 23.83 -30.67
N GLU A 189 1.35 23.99 -29.63
CA GLU A 189 1.18 23.29 -28.36
C GLU A 189 0.71 24.26 -27.28
N THR A 190 -0.35 23.88 -26.56
CA THR A 190 -0.95 24.71 -25.50
C THR A 190 -0.77 24.02 -24.16
N GLU A 191 -0.11 24.69 -23.20
CA GLU A 191 0.03 24.17 -21.84
C GLU A 191 -1.33 23.97 -21.17
N GLN A 192 -1.46 22.91 -20.37
CA GLN A 192 -2.69 22.61 -19.67
C GLN A 192 -2.90 23.54 -18.46
N ASP A 193 -4.14 23.99 -18.24
CA ASP A 193 -4.50 24.72 -17.02
C ASP A 193 -4.65 23.77 -15.83
N GLU A 194 -3.65 23.78 -14.94
CA GLU A 194 -3.63 22.91 -13.75
C GLU A 194 -4.79 23.15 -12.78
N SER A 195 -5.42 24.34 -12.79
CA SER A 195 -6.58 24.62 -11.93
C SER A 195 -7.85 23.86 -12.35
N GLN A 196 -7.90 23.40 -13.61
CA GLN A 196 -9.00 22.63 -14.17
C GLN A 196 -8.72 21.12 -14.20
N ALA A 197 -7.54 20.69 -13.72
CA ALA A 197 -7.13 19.30 -13.79
C ALA A 197 -7.90 18.41 -12.80
N SER A 198 -8.33 17.24 -13.26
CA SER A 198 -8.86 16.18 -12.40
C SER A 198 -8.22 14.85 -12.76
N TYR A 199 -8.04 13.98 -11.77
CA TYR A 199 -7.35 12.69 -11.94
C TYR A 199 -8.18 11.54 -11.38
N PHE A 200 -8.31 10.47 -12.14
CA PHE A 200 -9.03 9.26 -11.73
C PHE A 200 -8.18 8.00 -11.90
N GLY A 201 -8.29 7.10 -10.93
CA GLY A 201 -7.55 5.84 -10.88
C GLY A 201 -8.18 4.72 -11.71
N ARG A 202 -7.53 3.55 -11.67
CA ARG A 202 -8.05 2.31 -12.25
C ARG A 202 -9.35 1.91 -11.53
N ARG A 203 -10.36 1.48 -12.30
CA ARG A 203 -11.56 0.84 -11.77
C ARG A 203 -11.41 -0.68 -11.71
N THR A 204 -12.05 -1.27 -10.72
CA THR A 204 -12.14 -2.71 -10.46
C THR A 204 -13.60 -3.17 -10.56
N PRO A 205 -13.87 -4.48 -10.70
CA PRO A 205 -15.25 -4.99 -10.66
C PRO A 205 -15.98 -4.62 -9.37
N ALA A 206 -15.28 -4.44 -8.25
CA ALA A 206 -15.88 -4.04 -6.96
C ALA A 206 -16.50 -2.64 -7.00
N ASP A 207 -15.97 -1.74 -7.84
CA ASP A 207 -16.51 -0.39 -8.05
C ASP A 207 -17.85 -0.38 -8.82
N GLY A 208 -18.35 -1.56 -9.21
CA GLY A 208 -19.69 -1.76 -9.78
C GLY A 208 -20.78 -1.97 -8.72
N LEU A 209 -20.46 -1.94 -7.42
CA LEU A 209 -21.45 -2.15 -6.36
C LEU A 209 -22.50 -1.02 -6.34
N LEU A 210 -23.78 -1.40 -6.43
CA LEU A 210 -24.92 -0.49 -6.33
C LEU A 210 -25.19 -0.18 -4.85
N ASP A 211 -24.93 1.06 -4.45
CA ASP A 211 -25.41 1.62 -3.18
C ASP A 211 -26.78 2.27 -3.37
N TRP A 212 -27.82 1.54 -2.99
CA TRP A 212 -29.20 2.00 -3.15
C TRP A 212 -29.51 3.31 -2.43
N LYS A 213 -28.70 3.75 -1.46
CA LYS A 213 -28.88 5.06 -0.80
C LYS A 213 -28.57 6.24 -1.70
N ARG A 214 -27.89 6.03 -2.83
CA ARG A 214 -27.59 7.07 -3.83
C ARG A 214 -28.82 7.38 -4.69
N PRO A 215 -28.89 8.57 -5.33
CA PRO A 215 -29.95 8.89 -6.29
C PRO A 215 -30.02 7.88 -7.45
N ALA A 216 -31.23 7.60 -7.96
CA ALA A 216 -31.43 6.65 -9.06
C ALA A 216 -30.63 7.02 -10.33
N GLU A 217 -30.47 8.32 -10.61
CA GLU A 217 -29.67 8.82 -11.74
C GLU A 217 -28.19 8.42 -11.64
N GLU A 218 -27.59 8.48 -10.43
CA GLU A 218 -26.21 8.05 -10.22
C GLU A 218 -26.05 6.53 -10.40
N LEU A 219 -27.04 5.75 -9.98
CA LEU A 219 -27.05 4.30 -10.16
C LEU A 219 -27.26 3.90 -11.63
N PHE A 220 -28.15 4.60 -12.34
CA PHE A 220 -28.33 4.47 -13.79
C PHE A 220 -27.02 4.76 -14.54
N ASN A 221 -26.34 5.85 -14.17
CA ASN A 221 -25.04 6.23 -14.72
C ASN A 221 -23.96 5.16 -14.48
N LEU A 222 -23.94 4.55 -13.29
CA LEU A 222 -23.06 3.41 -13.02
C LEU A 222 -23.41 2.21 -13.91
N VAL A 223 -24.69 1.84 -14.02
CA VAL A 223 -25.15 0.71 -14.87
C VAL A 223 -24.69 0.91 -16.31
N ARG A 224 -24.97 2.06 -16.93
CA ARG A 224 -24.56 2.31 -18.32
C ARG A 224 -23.04 2.39 -18.49
N ALA A 225 -22.30 2.85 -17.48
CA ALA A 225 -20.85 2.94 -17.52
C ALA A 225 -20.14 1.57 -17.50
N VAL A 226 -20.74 0.55 -16.88
CA VAL A 226 -20.12 -0.77 -16.69
C VAL A 226 -20.97 -1.93 -17.22
N THR A 227 -21.97 -1.66 -18.04
CA THR A 227 -22.69 -2.72 -18.77
C THR A 227 -21.78 -3.43 -19.77
N GLN A 228 -22.31 -4.43 -20.47
CA GLN A 228 -21.54 -5.23 -21.43
C GLN A 228 -20.73 -4.35 -22.38
N PRO A 229 -19.46 -4.70 -22.65
CA PRO A 229 -18.76 -5.94 -22.29
C PRO A 229 -18.03 -5.90 -20.93
N PHE A 230 -18.24 -4.86 -20.12
CA PHE A 230 -17.63 -4.69 -18.79
C PHE A 230 -18.31 -5.60 -17.73
N PRO A 231 -17.77 -5.69 -16.49
CA PRO A 231 -18.24 -6.66 -15.48
C PRO A 231 -19.68 -6.50 -14.95
N GLY A 232 -20.38 -5.41 -15.28
CA GLY A 232 -21.73 -5.12 -14.81
C GLY A 232 -21.79 -4.43 -13.45
N ALA A 233 -22.81 -3.58 -13.26
CA ALA A 233 -23.14 -3.06 -11.95
C ALA A 233 -23.90 -4.15 -11.17
N PHE A 234 -23.70 -4.26 -9.86
CA PHE A 234 -24.25 -5.39 -9.12
C PHE A 234 -24.66 -5.04 -7.69
N CYS A 235 -25.56 -5.84 -7.14
CA CYS A 235 -25.85 -5.86 -5.71
C CYS A 235 -26.00 -7.30 -5.22
N ALA A 236 -26.11 -7.47 -3.91
CA ALA A 236 -26.42 -8.76 -3.31
C ALA A 236 -27.92 -8.89 -3.04
N VAL A 237 -28.45 -10.09 -3.24
CA VAL A 237 -29.83 -10.49 -2.97
C VAL A 237 -29.79 -11.81 -2.21
N GLY A 238 -29.81 -11.71 -0.87
CA GLY A 238 -29.58 -12.87 0.00
C GLY A 238 -28.19 -13.48 -0.23
N GLU A 239 -28.14 -14.72 -0.72
CA GLU A 239 -26.90 -15.43 -1.07
C GLU A 239 -26.49 -15.26 -2.54
N HIS A 240 -27.31 -14.60 -3.35
CA HIS A 240 -27.07 -14.43 -4.78
C HIS A 240 -26.52 -13.04 -5.10
N LYS A 241 -25.78 -12.95 -6.21
CA LYS A 241 -25.40 -11.69 -6.83
C LYS A 241 -26.43 -11.35 -7.91
N LEU A 242 -26.98 -10.16 -7.89
CA LEU A 242 -27.77 -9.60 -8.97
C LEU A 242 -26.85 -8.67 -9.77
N ILE A 243 -26.65 -8.94 -11.06
CA ILE A 243 -25.98 -8.04 -11.99
C ILE A 243 -27.05 -7.31 -12.80
N VAL A 244 -26.96 -5.99 -12.86
CA VAL A 244 -27.86 -5.10 -13.59
C VAL A 244 -27.17 -4.67 -14.88
N TRP A 245 -27.74 -5.09 -16.01
CA TRP A 245 -27.19 -4.81 -17.35
C TRP A 245 -27.86 -3.62 -18.02
N SER A 246 -29.14 -3.37 -17.73
CA SER A 246 -29.87 -2.22 -18.23
C SER A 246 -30.93 -1.79 -17.21
N ALA A 247 -31.13 -0.48 -17.12
CA ALA A 247 -32.07 0.13 -16.18
C ALA A 247 -32.58 1.48 -16.69
N GLU A 248 -33.66 1.96 -16.08
CA GLU A 248 -34.25 3.28 -16.32
C GLU A 248 -34.55 3.98 -14.99
N VAL A 249 -34.49 5.31 -14.98
CA VAL A 249 -34.88 6.13 -13.82
C VAL A 249 -36.38 6.41 -13.87
N VAL A 250 -37.06 6.19 -12.75
CA VAL A 250 -38.50 6.39 -12.59
C VAL A 250 -38.75 7.31 -11.41
N ALA A 251 -39.51 8.37 -11.61
CA ALA A 251 -39.79 9.36 -10.58
C ALA A 251 -40.51 8.77 -9.35
N GLY A 252 -40.01 9.10 -8.16
CA GLY A 252 -40.63 8.78 -6.87
C GLY A 252 -40.30 7.39 -6.30
N ASN A 253 -40.12 7.36 -4.97
CA ASN A 253 -39.87 6.14 -4.19
C ASN A 253 -41.13 5.48 -3.62
N GLN A 254 -42.31 6.08 -3.85
CA GLN A 254 -43.60 5.58 -3.34
C GLN A 254 -43.63 5.30 -1.82
N GLY A 255 -42.84 6.04 -1.03
CA GLY A 255 -42.75 5.88 0.42
C GLY A 255 -41.85 4.73 0.90
N PHE A 256 -41.24 3.97 -0.03
CA PHE A 256 -40.28 2.93 0.33
C PHE A 256 -38.91 3.51 0.70
N GLU A 257 -38.25 2.90 1.68
CA GLU A 257 -36.85 3.22 1.98
C GLU A 257 -35.91 2.70 0.88
N PRO A 258 -34.76 3.35 0.65
CA PRO A 258 -33.77 2.91 -0.33
C PRO A 258 -33.39 1.43 -0.20
N GLY A 259 -33.35 0.73 -1.33
CA GLY A 259 -33.03 -0.70 -1.44
C GLY A 259 -34.24 -1.64 -1.33
N HIS A 260 -35.46 -1.14 -1.16
CA HIS A 260 -36.66 -1.97 -1.22
C HIS A 260 -37.20 -2.12 -2.65
N VAL A 261 -37.74 -3.30 -2.94
CA VAL A 261 -38.48 -3.59 -4.17
C VAL A 261 -39.86 -2.93 -4.08
N ILE A 262 -40.12 -1.95 -4.93
CA ILE A 262 -41.40 -1.24 -5.05
C ILE A 262 -42.41 -2.12 -5.79
N SER A 263 -41.99 -2.71 -6.92
CA SER A 263 -42.79 -3.59 -7.76
C SER A 263 -41.90 -4.64 -8.41
N VAL A 264 -42.45 -5.80 -8.75
CA VAL A 264 -41.74 -6.86 -9.48
C VAL A 264 -42.07 -6.90 -10.97
N GLU A 265 -43.19 -6.29 -11.39
CA GLU A 265 -43.59 -6.15 -12.79
C GLU A 265 -44.05 -4.72 -13.10
N PRO A 266 -43.16 -3.84 -13.60
CA PRO A 266 -41.73 -4.04 -13.82
C PRO A 266 -40.93 -4.09 -12.50
N LEU A 267 -39.71 -4.67 -12.53
CA LEU A 267 -38.84 -4.71 -11.36
C LEU A 267 -38.31 -3.31 -11.04
N ARG A 268 -38.79 -2.71 -9.95
CA ARG A 268 -38.42 -1.35 -9.51
C ARG A 268 -37.86 -1.38 -8.11
N ILE A 269 -36.72 -0.72 -7.91
CA ILE A 269 -36.04 -0.62 -6.62
C ILE A 269 -36.02 0.84 -6.19
N ALA A 270 -36.47 1.13 -4.97
CA ALA A 270 -36.37 2.46 -4.37
C ALA A 270 -34.91 2.85 -4.18
N CYS A 271 -34.53 4.08 -4.55
CA CYS A 271 -33.18 4.61 -4.36
C CYS A 271 -33.20 5.76 -3.34
N GLY A 272 -32.08 6.45 -3.11
CA GLY A 272 -32.05 7.63 -2.22
C GLY A 272 -33.02 8.73 -2.66
N THR A 273 -33.14 8.91 -3.98
CA THR A 273 -34.14 9.74 -4.64
C THR A 273 -34.53 9.02 -5.92
N ASP A 274 -35.83 8.98 -6.20
CA ASP A 274 -36.42 8.24 -7.32
C ASP A 274 -36.12 6.73 -7.30
N ALA A 275 -36.72 5.98 -8.22
CA ALA A 275 -36.56 4.54 -8.31
C ALA A 275 -35.76 4.14 -9.55
N LEU A 276 -35.04 3.02 -9.46
CA LEU A 276 -34.36 2.39 -10.58
C LEU A 276 -35.19 1.19 -11.06
N GLN A 277 -35.69 1.27 -12.29
CA GLN A 277 -36.37 0.17 -12.97
C GLN A 277 -35.35 -0.70 -13.68
N ILE A 278 -35.17 -1.94 -13.22
CA ILE A 278 -34.26 -2.90 -13.85
C ILE A 278 -34.97 -3.52 -15.05
N THR A 279 -34.47 -3.26 -16.26
CA THR A 279 -35.04 -3.78 -17.50
C THR A 279 -34.40 -5.10 -17.92
N ALA A 280 -33.08 -5.23 -17.70
CA ALA A 280 -32.35 -6.47 -17.94
C ALA A 280 -31.24 -6.71 -16.89
N GLY A 281 -31.04 -7.97 -16.52
CA GLY A 281 -30.01 -8.37 -15.55
C GLY A 281 -29.72 -9.86 -15.58
N GLN A 282 -28.90 -10.32 -14.64
CA GLN A 282 -28.42 -11.69 -14.55
C GLN A 282 -28.24 -12.10 -13.08
N ARG A 283 -28.56 -13.35 -12.77
CA ARG A 283 -28.29 -13.96 -11.46
C ARG A 283 -26.91 -14.61 -11.45
N ASN A 284 -26.06 -14.20 -10.52
CA ASN A 284 -24.65 -14.60 -10.42
C ASN A 284 -23.88 -14.31 -11.73
N ASN A 285 -22.62 -14.73 -11.81
CA ASN A 285 -21.79 -14.47 -13.00
C ASN A 285 -22.13 -15.43 -14.17
N ASP A 286 -22.70 -16.60 -13.88
CA ASP A 286 -22.95 -17.68 -14.86
C ASP A 286 -24.45 -17.87 -15.19
N GLY A 287 -25.32 -16.99 -14.69
CA GLY A 287 -26.76 -17.09 -14.94
C GLY A 287 -27.19 -16.64 -16.34
N LEU A 288 -28.47 -16.78 -16.65
CA LEU A 288 -29.04 -16.28 -17.90
C LEU A 288 -29.27 -14.76 -17.87
N TYR A 289 -29.30 -14.17 -19.05
CA TYR A 289 -29.74 -12.79 -19.26
C TYR A 289 -31.25 -12.74 -19.29
N LEU A 290 -31.84 -12.00 -18.35
CA LEU A 290 -33.27 -12.03 -18.09
C LEU A 290 -33.85 -10.63 -18.05
N SER A 291 -35.14 -10.53 -18.35
CA SER A 291 -35.92 -9.31 -18.10
C SER A 291 -36.09 -9.08 -16.60
N GLY A 292 -36.31 -7.83 -16.20
CA GLY A 292 -36.58 -7.46 -14.80
C GLY A 292 -37.60 -8.36 -14.09
N PRO A 293 -38.82 -8.55 -14.65
CA PRO A 293 -39.84 -9.45 -14.08
C PRO A 293 -39.39 -10.89 -13.88
N GLN A 294 -38.70 -11.48 -14.87
CA GLN A 294 -38.22 -12.85 -14.76
C GLN A 294 -37.09 -12.97 -13.73
N LEU A 295 -36.20 -11.99 -13.69
CA LEU A 295 -35.12 -11.91 -12.72
C LEU A 295 -35.64 -11.77 -11.29
N ALA A 296 -36.72 -11.00 -11.08
CA ALA A 296 -37.40 -10.91 -9.81
C ALA A 296 -37.92 -12.29 -9.34
N ARG A 297 -38.57 -13.05 -10.23
CA ARG A 297 -39.02 -14.42 -9.93
C ARG A 297 -37.85 -15.36 -9.61
N GLU A 298 -36.77 -15.34 -10.38
CA GLU A 298 -35.62 -16.23 -10.17
C GLU A 298 -34.85 -15.93 -8.87
N LEU A 299 -34.83 -14.67 -8.45
CA LEU A 299 -34.23 -14.24 -7.20
C LEU A 299 -35.21 -14.35 -6.01
N GLY A 300 -36.47 -14.75 -6.24
CA GLY A 300 -37.49 -14.85 -5.21
C GLY A 300 -37.89 -13.50 -4.61
N LEU A 301 -37.80 -12.43 -5.39
CA LEU A 301 -38.19 -11.08 -4.96
C LEU A 301 -39.72 -10.91 -4.99
N VAL A 302 -40.22 -10.21 -3.98
CA VAL A 302 -41.62 -9.75 -3.86
C VAL A 302 -41.64 -8.26 -3.50
N GLU A 303 -42.78 -7.59 -3.65
CA GLU A 303 -42.95 -6.21 -3.18
C GLU A 303 -42.59 -6.09 -1.69
N GLY A 304 -41.86 -5.03 -1.33
CA GLY A 304 -41.30 -4.85 0.00
C GLY A 304 -40.06 -5.69 0.32
N SER A 305 -39.57 -6.54 -0.59
CA SER A 305 -38.27 -7.21 -0.40
C SER A 305 -37.17 -6.17 -0.27
N LYS A 306 -36.26 -6.35 0.68
CA LYS A 306 -35.09 -5.50 0.84
C LYS A 306 -33.87 -6.16 0.19
N LEU A 307 -33.22 -5.45 -0.74
CA LEU A 307 -31.97 -5.87 -1.35
C LEU A 307 -30.81 -5.62 -0.38
N VAL A 308 -30.76 -6.42 0.68
CA VAL A 308 -29.66 -6.44 1.64
C VAL A 308 -28.66 -7.52 1.26
N GLY A 309 -27.38 -7.14 1.18
CA GLY A 309 -26.31 -8.12 1.17
C GLY A 309 -26.19 -8.85 2.50
N LYS A 310 -25.66 -10.07 2.47
CA LYS A 310 -25.40 -10.95 3.63
C LYS A 310 -24.70 -10.26 4.82
N ALA A 311 -24.06 -9.11 4.60
CA ALA A 311 -23.36 -8.30 5.58
C ALA A 311 -24.27 -7.38 6.43
N ALA A 312 -25.45 -6.98 5.94
CA ALA A 312 -26.25 -5.90 6.54
C ALA A 312 -26.98 -6.25 7.85
N GLY A 313 -26.88 -7.50 8.32
CA GLY A 313 -27.55 -7.97 9.55
C GLY A 313 -26.73 -8.91 10.43
N ARG A 314 -25.47 -9.19 10.08
CA ARG A 314 -24.56 -9.91 10.99
C ARG A 314 -23.76 -8.87 11.77
N PRO A 315 -23.68 -8.93 13.11
CA PRO A 315 -22.70 -8.12 13.82
C PRO A 315 -21.34 -8.41 13.19
N VAL A 316 -20.64 -7.34 12.76
CA VAL A 316 -19.30 -7.47 12.17
C VAL A 316 -18.46 -8.20 13.21
N ARG A 317 -18.07 -9.43 12.89
CA ARG A 317 -17.22 -10.23 13.77
C ARG A 317 -15.93 -9.43 13.96
N ARG A 318 -15.59 -9.13 15.22
CA ARG A 318 -14.34 -8.45 15.55
C ARG A 318 -13.14 -9.18 14.95
N THR A 319 -12.18 -8.41 14.47
CA THR A 319 -10.91 -8.94 13.99
C THR A 319 -10.12 -9.46 15.19
N ARG A 320 -9.79 -10.76 15.16
CA ARG A 320 -8.99 -11.39 16.21
C ARG A 320 -7.51 -11.24 15.89
N VAL A 321 -6.78 -10.55 16.76
CA VAL A 321 -5.35 -10.28 16.61
C VAL A 321 -4.58 -11.14 17.61
N LEU A 322 -3.73 -12.03 17.10
CA LEU A 322 -2.81 -12.82 17.91
C LEU A 322 -1.48 -12.08 18.02
N ILE A 323 -1.04 -11.77 19.24
CA ILE A 323 0.24 -11.14 19.53
C ILE A 323 1.07 -12.13 20.36
N LEU A 324 2.14 -12.66 19.77
CA LEU A 324 3.12 -13.48 20.48
C LEU A 324 4.25 -12.55 20.94
N GLY A 325 4.60 -12.54 22.22
CA GLY A 325 5.45 -11.50 22.80
C GLY A 325 4.65 -10.27 23.25
N VAL A 326 3.42 -10.47 23.73
CA VAL A 326 2.47 -9.39 24.05
C VAL A 326 2.92 -8.51 25.23
N ASN A 327 3.74 -9.03 26.13
CA ASN A 327 4.25 -8.28 27.29
C ASN A 327 5.42 -7.36 26.90
N GLY A 328 6.03 -7.59 25.74
CA GLY A 328 7.11 -6.75 25.22
C GLY A 328 6.68 -5.31 24.91
N PHE A 329 7.67 -4.46 24.63
CA PHE A 329 7.48 -3.02 24.36
C PHE A 329 6.41 -2.73 23.29
N ILE A 330 6.50 -3.38 22.12
CA ILE A 330 5.51 -3.17 21.05
C ILE A 330 4.17 -3.80 21.44
N GLY A 331 4.20 -5.02 22.00
CA GLY A 331 3.00 -5.80 22.31
C GLY A 331 2.04 -5.10 23.27
N ASN A 332 2.57 -4.49 24.34
CA ASN A 332 1.73 -3.85 25.35
C ASN A 332 1.09 -2.55 24.81
N HIS A 333 1.86 -1.67 24.16
CA HIS A 333 1.32 -0.43 23.58
C HIS A 333 0.34 -0.72 22.44
N LEU A 334 0.64 -1.72 21.60
CA LEU A 334 -0.24 -2.11 20.50
C LEU A 334 -1.58 -2.64 21.04
N SER A 335 -1.53 -3.48 22.08
CA SER A 335 -2.74 -4.01 22.72
C SER A 335 -3.59 -2.87 23.28
N GLU A 336 -2.96 -1.91 23.97
CA GLU A 336 -3.67 -0.73 24.49
C GLU A 336 -4.32 0.08 23.36
N ARG A 337 -3.58 0.37 22.28
CA ARG A 337 -4.08 1.14 21.14
C ARG A 337 -5.24 0.44 20.42
N LEU A 338 -5.16 -0.87 20.22
CA LEU A 338 -6.20 -1.63 19.53
C LEU A 338 -7.46 -1.79 20.40
N LEU A 339 -7.32 -1.92 21.72
CA LEU A 339 -8.45 -2.06 22.62
C LEU A 339 -9.31 -0.78 22.74
N ARG A 340 -8.79 0.38 22.33
CA ARG A 340 -9.56 1.63 22.16
C ARG A 340 -10.58 1.55 21.03
N ASP A 341 -10.45 0.58 20.12
CA ASP A 341 -11.35 0.37 18.99
C ASP A 341 -12.17 -0.93 19.19
N ASP A 342 -13.49 -0.81 19.08
CA ASP A 342 -14.44 -1.89 19.31
C ASP A 342 -14.39 -3.02 18.25
N ARG A 343 -13.65 -2.80 17.17
CA ARG A 343 -13.46 -3.74 16.06
C ARG A 343 -12.49 -4.87 16.38
N TYR A 344 -11.67 -4.77 17.43
CA TYR A 344 -10.61 -5.75 17.72
C TYR A 344 -10.88 -6.62 18.95
N GLU A 345 -10.35 -7.84 18.89
CA GLU A 345 -10.25 -8.77 20.01
C GLU A 345 -8.82 -9.30 20.05
N ILE A 346 -8.14 -9.17 21.19
CA ILE A 346 -6.70 -9.41 21.31
C ILE A 346 -6.45 -10.72 22.04
N TYR A 347 -5.62 -11.58 21.46
CA TYR A 347 -5.12 -12.81 22.04
C TYR A 347 -3.61 -12.67 22.20
N GLY A 348 -3.12 -12.67 23.44
CA GLY A 348 -1.72 -12.47 23.78
C GLY A 348 -1.10 -13.72 24.40
N LEU A 349 0.14 -14.02 24.00
CA LEU A 349 1.00 -15.00 24.69
C LEU A 349 2.35 -14.37 24.99
N ASP A 350 2.85 -14.56 26.21
CA ASP A 350 4.18 -14.13 26.64
C ASP A 350 4.60 -14.91 27.89
N ILE A 351 5.89 -14.90 28.23
CA ILE A 351 6.44 -15.56 29.43
C ILE A 351 6.18 -14.76 30.72
N GLY A 352 5.69 -13.53 30.62
CA GLY A 352 5.30 -12.69 31.77
C GLY A 352 4.10 -11.79 31.45
N SER A 353 3.58 -11.06 32.45
CA SER A 353 2.38 -10.22 32.29
C SER A 353 2.47 -8.81 32.89
N ASP A 354 3.61 -8.42 33.43
CA ASP A 354 3.76 -7.20 34.21
C ASP A 354 3.45 -5.91 33.43
N ALA A 355 3.83 -5.84 32.15
CA ALA A 355 3.56 -4.68 31.30
C ALA A 355 2.11 -4.64 30.78
N ILE A 356 1.37 -5.74 30.87
CA ILE A 356 -0.01 -5.88 30.37
C ILE A 356 -1.04 -6.11 31.47
N GLU A 357 -0.65 -6.10 32.75
CA GLU A 357 -1.56 -6.39 33.87
C GLU A 357 -2.76 -5.43 33.88
N HIS A 358 -2.52 -4.16 33.53
CA HIS A 358 -3.54 -3.12 33.39
C HIS A 358 -4.60 -3.41 32.30
N LEU A 359 -4.35 -4.35 31.38
CA LEU A 359 -5.27 -4.73 30.31
C LEU A 359 -6.14 -5.95 30.67
N ARG A 360 -5.81 -6.71 31.73
CA ARG A 360 -6.49 -7.99 32.05
C ARG A 360 -7.97 -7.84 32.42
N GLY A 361 -8.38 -6.66 32.89
CA GLY A 361 -9.78 -6.36 33.16
C GLY A 361 -10.63 -6.16 31.90
N ASN A 362 -10.02 -6.01 30.73
CA ASN A 362 -10.75 -5.77 29.49
C ASN A 362 -11.32 -7.08 28.92
N PRO A 363 -12.64 -7.20 28.69
CA PRO A 363 -13.26 -8.44 28.19
C PRO A 363 -12.84 -8.83 26.77
N ARG A 364 -12.14 -7.95 26.04
CA ARG A 364 -11.61 -8.19 24.70
C ARG A 364 -10.12 -8.54 24.68
N PHE A 365 -9.48 -8.62 25.85
CA PHE A 365 -8.07 -8.97 25.99
C PHE A 365 -7.94 -10.33 26.66
N HIS A 366 -7.37 -11.29 25.92
CA HIS A 366 -7.19 -12.67 26.37
C HIS A 366 -5.70 -12.96 26.46
N PHE A 367 -5.17 -13.15 27.66
CA PHE A 367 -3.76 -13.44 27.90
C PHE A 367 -3.54 -14.86 28.40
N VAL A 368 -2.50 -15.51 27.90
CA VAL A 368 -1.99 -16.78 28.40
C VAL A 368 -0.48 -16.66 28.59
N GLU A 369 -0.02 -17.05 29.78
CA GLU A 369 1.41 -17.17 30.05
C GLU A 369 1.96 -18.41 29.33
N GLY A 370 3.02 -18.23 28.54
CA GLY A 370 3.61 -19.30 27.75
C GLY A 370 4.85 -18.90 26.96
N ASP A 371 5.66 -19.92 26.65
CA ASP A 371 6.88 -19.83 25.83
C ASP A 371 6.63 -20.42 24.43
N ILE A 372 7.08 -19.72 23.38
CA ILE A 372 6.89 -20.13 21.99
C ILE A 372 7.64 -21.40 21.58
N SER A 373 8.74 -21.71 22.28
CA SER A 373 9.52 -22.93 22.09
C SER A 373 8.88 -24.17 22.73
N ILE A 374 7.91 -23.98 23.63
CA ILE A 374 7.27 -25.06 24.41
C ILE A 374 5.80 -25.25 23.99
N HIS A 375 5.03 -24.17 23.85
CA HIS A 375 3.56 -24.23 23.76
C HIS A 375 3.03 -24.33 22.33
N SER A 376 3.62 -25.21 21.51
CA SER A 376 3.34 -25.28 20.07
C SER A 376 1.87 -25.54 19.74
N GLU A 377 1.18 -26.42 20.47
CA GLU A 377 -0.24 -26.74 20.24
C GLU A 377 -1.15 -25.52 20.46
N TRP A 378 -0.90 -24.76 21.53
CA TRP A 378 -1.67 -23.56 21.85
C TRP A 378 -1.48 -22.49 20.77
N ILE A 379 -0.23 -22.31 20.32
CA ILE A 379 0.14 -21.34 19.28
C ILE A 379 -0.51 -21.71 17.96
N GLU A 380 -0.41 -22.97 17.54
CA GLU A 380 -1.02 -23.44 16.30
C GLU A 380 -2.55 -23.26 16.33
N TYR A 381 -3.19 -23.63 17.45
CA TYR A 381 -4.62 -23.42 17.64
C TYR A 381 -5.01 -21.93 17.53
N HIS A 382 -4.26 -21.03 18.17
CA HIS A 382 -4.57 -19.61 18.14
C HIS A 382 -4.26 -18.95 16.79
N ILE A 383 -3.24 -19.42 16.06
CA ILE A 383 -3.01 -19.02 14.67
C ILE A 383 -4.23 -19.43 13.83
N LYS A 384 -4.72 -20.67 13.95
CA LYS A 384 -5.92 -21.13 13.25
C LYS A 384 -7.17 -20.32 13.62
N LYS A 385 -7.31 -19.92 14.89
CA LYS A 385 -8.47 -19.17 15.42
C LYS A 385 -8.49 -17.69 15.02
N CYS A 386 -7.34 -17.03 15.06
CA CYS A 386 -7.22 -15.59 14.86
C CYS A 386 -7.20 -15.22 13.38
N ASP A 387 -7.33 -13.93 13.08
CA ASP A 387 -7.43 -13.41 11.72
C ASP A 387 -6.09 -12.78 11.29
N VAL A 388 -5.36 -12.16 12.23
CA VAL A 388 -4.05 -11.54 12.04
C VAL A 388 -3.07 -12.04 13.11
N VAL A 389 -1.82 -12.32 12.73
CA VAL A 389 -0.75 -12.79 13.62
C VAL A 389 0.42 -11.82 13.62
N LEU A 390 0.86 -11.41 14.82
CA LEU A 390 2.04 -10.58 15.07
C LEU A 390 3.04 -11.36 15.95
N PRO A 391 4.05 -12.00 15.37
CA PRO A 391 5.10 -12.69 16.11
C PRO A 391 6.18 -11.70 16.56
N LEU A 392 5.99 -11.08 17.73
CA LEU A 392 6.89 -10.06 18.28
C LEU A 392 8.01 -10.61 19.16
N VAL A 393 8.04 -11.92 19.41
CA VAL A 393 9.10 -12.57 20.19
C VAL A 393 10.42 -12.55 19.40
N ALA A 394 11.42 -11.88 19.97
CA ALA A 394 12.79 -11.84 19.45
C ALA A 394 13.77 -11.33 20.53
N ILE A 395 15.06 -11.61 20.35
CA ILE A 395 16.16 -10.98 21.07
C ILE A 395 16.72 -9.85 20.19
N ALA A 396 16.39 -8.60 20.55
CA ALA A 396 16.76 -7.41 19.78
C ALA A 396 17.82 -6.52 20.49
N THR A 397 18.66 -7.10 21.34
CA THR A 397 19.72 -6.39 22.08
C THR A 397 21.10 -6.70 21.50
N PRO A 398 21.84 -5.71 20.96
CA PRO A 398 23.08 -5.98 20.20
C PRO A 398 24.18 -6.76 20.90
N ILE A 399 24.26 -6.67 22.24
CA ILE A 399 25.24 -7.44 23.02
C ILE A 399 24.98 -8.95 22.96
N GLU A 400 23.72 -9.36 22.81
CA GLU A 400 23.34 -10.78 22.76
C GLU A 400 23.72 -11.40 21.41
N TYR A 401 23.86 -10.60 20.35
CA TYR A 401 24.25 -11.10 19.02
C TYR A 401 25.68 -11.62 19.02
N THR A 402 26.55 -11.02 19.83
CA THR A 402 27.94 -11.47 20.00
C THR A 402 28.09 -12.45 21.16
N ARG A 403 27.34 -12.25 22.25
CA ARG A 403 27.43 -13.10 23.46
C ARG A 403 26.74 -14.46 23.29
N ASN A 404 25.56 -14.49 22.68
CA ASN A 404 24.71 -15.68 22.55
C ASN A 404 24.15 -15.84 21.12
N PRO A 405 25.01 -15.87 20.07
CA PRO A 405 24.56 -15.87 18.67
C PRO A 405 23.62 -17.03 18.31
N LEU A 406 23.85 -18.23 18.86
CA LEU A 406 23.01 -19.39 18.59
C LEU A 406 21.61 -19.24 19.16
N ARG A 407 21.48 -18.71 20.39
CA ARG A 407 20.18 -18.43 20.99
C ARG A 407 19.39 -17.39 20.20
N VAL A 408 20.07 -16.36 19.70
CA VAL A 408 19.47 -15.35 18.81
C VAL A 408 18.96 -16.01 17.54
N PHE A 409 19.76 -16.87 16.91
CA PHE A 409 19.33 -17.61 15.71
C PHE A 409 18.13 -18.54 15.97
N GLU A 410 18.20 -19.39 17.00
CA GLU A 410 17.13 -20.34 17.35
C GLU A 410 15.79 -19.62 17.59
N LEU A 411 15.80 -18.52 18.35
CA LEU A 411 14.58 -17.78 18.65
C LEU A 411 14.11 -16.90 17.48
N ASP A 412 14.99 -16.04 16.96
CA ASP A 412 14.61 -15.01 15.99
C ASP A 412 14.40 -15.57 14.59
N PHE A 413 15.01 -16.72 14.28
CA PHE A 413 14.85 -17.42 13.01
C PHE A 413 13.99 -18.67 13.13
N GLU A 414 14.42 -19.69 13.88
CA GLU A 414 13.81 -21.02 13.80
C GLU A 414 12.39 -21.05 14.39
N GLU A 415 12.18 -20.50 15.58
CA GLU A 415 10.85 -20.45 16.20
C GLU A 415 9.89 -19.56 15.41
N ASN A 416 10.37 -18.40 14.95
CA ASN A 416 9.58 -17.50 14.10
C ASN A 416 9.21 -18.12 12.75
N LEU A 417 10.11 -18.93 12.15
CA LEU A 417 9.82 -19.66 10.91
C LEU A 417 8.68 -20.67 11.09
N LYS A 418 8.60 -21.34 12.25
CA LYS A 418 7.48 -22.25 12.56
C LYS A 418 6.14 -21.48 12.57
N ILE A 419 6.09 -20.31 13.20
CA ILE A 419 4.90 -19.46 13.25
C ILE A 419 4.49 -19.02 11.83
N VAL A 420 5.43 -18.57 11.00
CA VAL A 420 5.16 -18.22 9.59
C VAL A 420 4.57 -19.40 8.82
N ARG A 421 5.14 -20.61 8.99
CA ARG A 421 4.63 -21.83 8.34
C ARG A 421 3.21 -22.19 8.79
N HIS A 422 2.86 -22.00 10.06
CA HIS A 422 1.48 -22.15 10.52
C HIS A 422 0.54 -21.11 9.90
N CYS A 423 1.00 -19.86 9.74
CA CYS A 423 0.21 -18.82 9.05
C CYS A 423 -0.07 -19.22 7.60
N VAL A 424 0.91 -19.78 6.88
CA VAL A 424 0.72 -20.34 5.53
C VAL A 424 -0.28 -21.49 5.55
N LYS A 425 -0.09 -22.48 6.44
CA LYS A 425 -0.94 -23.67 6.56
C LYS A 425 -2.42 -23.32 6.76
N TYR A 426 -2.71 -22.28 7.54
CA TYR A 426 -4.07 -21.88 7.87
C TYR A 426 -4.56 -20.63 7.13
N ASN A 427 -3.82 -20.17 6.11
CA ASN A 427 -4.11 -18.98 5.33
C ASN A 427 -4.42 -17.75 6.20
N LYS A 428 -3.51 -17.44 7.10
CA LYS A 428 -3.62 -16.34 8.07
C LYS A 428 -2.71 -15.20 7.68
N ARG A 429 -3.20 -13.98 7.88
CA ARG A 429 -2.40 -12.77 7.63
C ARG A 429 -1.32 -12.66 8.69
N VAL A 430 -0.07 -12.49 8.26
CA VAL A 430 1.06 -12.25 9.16
C VAL A 430 1.57 -10.82 9.00
N ILE A 431 1.67 -10.09 10.10
CA ILE A 431 2.35 -8.78 10.13
C ILE A 431 3.66 -9.03 10.87
N PHE A 432 4.72 -9.21 10.10
CA PHE A 432 5.99 -9.68 10.64
C PHE A 432 6.90 -8.50 10.99
N PRO A 433 7.44 -8.44 12.21
CA PRO A 433 8.45 -7.45 12.58
C PRO A 433 9.76 -7.81 11.89
N SER A 434 10.01 -7.19 10.74
CA SER A 434 11.37 -7.07 10.22
C SER A 434 12.16 -6.09 11.11
N THR A 435 13.30 -5.60 10.66
CA THR A 435 14.14 -4.68 11.44
C THR A 435 14.84 -3.70 10.53
N SER A 436 15.05 -2.47 11.00
CA SER A 436 15.93 -1.52 10.31
C SER A 436 17.39 -2.00 10.24
N GLU A 437 17.77 -3.02 11.02
CA GLU A 437 19.11 -3.60 10.95
C GLU A 437 19.33 -4.45 9.68
N VAL A 438 18.28 -4.86 8.95
CA VAL A 438 18.44 -5.62 7.68
C VAL A 438 19.17 -4.82 6.60
N TYR A 439 19.08 -3.48 6.65
CA TYR A 439 19.83 -2.60 5.75
C TYR A 439 21.34 -2.62 6.05
N GLY A 440 21.71 -2.99 7.27
CA GLY A 440 23.09 -3.03 7.75
C GLY A 440 23.82 -1.71 7.53
N MET A 441 24.90 -1.75 6.75
CA MET A 441 25.75 -0.62 6.40
C MET A 441 25.42 -0.05 5.01
N CYS A 442 24.13 -0.04 4.64
CA CYS A 442 23.65 0.63 3.43
C CYS A 442 24.19 2.08 3.36
N GLN A 443 24.58 2.50 2.15
CA GLN A 443 25.20 3.82 1.90
C GLN A 443 24.19 4.87 1.41
N ASP A 444 22.94 4.48 1.19
CA ASP A 444 21.90 5.39 0.73
C ASP A 444 21.58 6.42 1.82
N ALA A 445 21.27 7.65 1.43
CA ALA A 445 20.92 8.72 2.37
C ALA A 445 19.64 8.39 3.16
N GLN A 446 18.67 7.75 2.50
CA GLN A 446 17.47 7.20 3.11
C GLN A 446 17.34 5.74 2.69
N PHE A 447 17.06 4.87 3.65
CA PHE A 447 16.91 3.44 3.42
C PHE A 447 15.53 3.17 2.87
N ASP A 448 15.46 2.81 1.60
CA ASP A 448 14.23 2.50 0.87
C ASP A 448 13.93 1.00 0.94
N GLU A 449 12.68 0.66 1.20
CA GLU A 449 12.25 -0.71 1.43
C GLU A 449 12.43 -1.62 0.21
N ASN A 450 12.38 -1.04 -0.99
CA ASN A 450 12.30 -1.75 -2.26
C ASN A 450 13.60 -1.70 -3.06
N THR A 451 14.41 -0.65 -2.89
CA THR A 451 15.56 -0.35 -3.75
C THR A 451 16.90 -0.35 -3.03
N SER A 452 16.94 -0.10 -1.71
CA SER A 452 18.21 -0.06 -0.99
C SER A 452 18.87 -1.44 -0.90
N ASN A 453 20.18 -1.45 -1.15
CA ASN A 453 20.99 -2.64 -0.98
C ASN A 453 21.19 -2.97 0.50
N LEU A 454 21.21 -4.26 0.81
CA LEU A 454 21.36 -4.79 2.17
C LEU A 454 22.82 -5.22 2.37
N VAL A 455 23.61 -4.43 3.12
CA VAL A 455 25.07 -4.58 3.21
C VAL A 455 25.48 -4.97 4.63
N VAL A 456 26.14 -6.13 4.79
CA VAL A 456 26.64 -6.60 6.09
C VAL A 456 28.14 -6.88 6.04
N GLY A 457 28.76 -7.01 7.21
CA GLY A 457 30.18 -7.31 7.34
C GLY A 457 30.54 -8.77 7.05
N PRO A 458 31.84 -9.11 7.09
CA PRO A 458 32.32 -10.48 6.93
C PRO A 458 31.80 -11.42 8.04
N ILE A 459 31.89 -12.74 7.81
CA ILE A 459 31.39 -13.78 8.74
C ILE A 459 31.99 -13.66 10.16
N ASN A 460 33.24 -13.20 10.29
CA ASN A 460 33.88 -13.00 11.59
C ASN A 460 33.33 -11.79 12.39
N LYS A 461 32.37 -11.05 11.83
CA LYS A 461 31.59 -10.00 12.50
C LYS A 461 30.22 -10.54 12.90
N GLN A 462 30.20 -11.32 13.97
CA GLN A 462 29.04 -12.07 14.44
C GLN A 462 27.80 -11.22 14.73
N ARG A 463 27.94 -9.93 15.03
CA ARG A 463 26.79 -9.03 15.25
C ARG A 463 25.76 -9.14 14.12
N TRP A 464 26.19 -9.32 12.88
CA TRP A 464 25.30 -9.37 11.71
C TRP A 464 24.42 -10.62 11.65
N ILE A 465 24.59 -11.59 12.56
CA ILE A 465 23.73 -12.78 12.63
C ILE A 465 22.25 -12.40 12.77
N TYR A 466 21.93 -11.38 13.59
CA TYR A 466 20.57 -10.88 13.77
C TYR A 466 20.02 -10.30 12.45
N SER A 467 20.77 -9.38 11.82
CA SER A 467 20.40 -8.78 10.53
C SER A 467 20.12 -9.83 9.46
N VAL A 468 21.03 -10.79 9.27
CA VAL A 468 20.93 -11.82 8.23
C VAL A 468 19.80 -12.80 8.52
N SER A 469 19.57 -13.14 9.79
CA SER A 469 18.45 -14.00 10.21
C SER A 469 17.11 -13.36 9.87
N LYS A 470 16.92 -12.09 10.24
CA LYS A 470 15.69 -11.33 9.93
C LYS A 470 15.52 -11.14 8.42
N GLN A 471 16.61 -10.83 7.71
CA GLN A 471 16.59 -10.71 6.24
C GLN A 471 16.20 -12.02 5.55
N LEU A 472 16.71 -13.17 6.03
CA LEU A 472 16.36 -14.46 5.45
C LEU A 472 14.88 -14.80 5.72
N LEU A 473 14.36 -14.48 6.90
CA LEU A 473 12.92 -14.60 7.17
C LEU A 473 12.08 -13.71 6.27
N ASP A 474 12.46 -12.44 6.07
CA ASP A 474 11.79 -11.53 5.13
C ASP A 474 11.67 -12.18 3.74
N ARG A 475 12.76 -12.76 3.23
CA ARG A 475 12.80 -13.45 1.93
C ARG A 475 11.94 -14.72 1.90
N VAL A 476 11.93 -15.50 2.98
CA VAL A 476 11.08 -16.70 3.08
C VAL A 476 9.60 -16.32 3.11
N ILE A 477 9.24 -15.27 3.86
CA ILE A 477 7.86 -14.74 3.91
C ILE A 477 7.46 -14.22 2.52
N TRP A 478 8.35 -13.49 1.84
CA TRP A 478 8.13 -13.01 0.47
C TRP A 478 7.84 -14.17 -0.49
N ALA A 479 8.65 -15.23 -0.46
CA ALA A 479 8.45 -16.41 -1.30
C ALA A 479 7.14 -17.18 -0.97
N TYR A 480 6.67 -17.13 0.28
CA TYR A 480 5.33 -17.62 0.62
C TYR A 480 4.23 -16.68 0.13
N GLY A 481 4.50 -15.38 0.08
CA GLY A 481 3.65 -14.36 -0.53
C GLY A 481 3.32 -14.65 -1.99
N ASP A 482 4.33 -15.01 -2.78
CA ASP A 482 4.15 -15.45 -4.18
C ASP A 482 3.23 -16.68 -4.30
N LYS A 483 3.10 -17.46 -3.22
CA LYS A 483 2.20 -18.62 -3.11
C LYS A 483 0.87 -18.31 -2.43
N GLY A 484 0.57 -17.03 -2.17
CA GLY A 484 -0.71 -16.55 -1.66
C GLY A 484 -0.76 -16.23 -0.17
N LEU A 485 0.36 -16.28 0.57
CA LEU A 485 0.38 -15.80 1.95
C LEU A 485 0.12 -14.28 1.98
N LYS A 486 -0.88 -13.85 2.73
CA LYS A 486 -1.08 -12.43 3.02
C LYS A 486 -0.09 -11.99 4.10
N PHE A 487 0.83 -11.11 3.76
CA PHE A 487 1.80 -10.60 4.71
C PHE A 487 2.00 -9.09 4.60
N THR A 488 2.51 -8.50 5.66
CA THR A 488 3.15 -7.17 5.63
C THR A 488 4.40 -7.25 6.48
N LEU A 489 5.54 -6.78 5.96
CA LEU A 489 6.77 -6.65 6.74
C LEU A 489 6.86 -5.21 7.24
N PHE A 490 7.07 -5.00 8.54
CA PHE A 490 7.32 -3.66 9.07
C PHE A 490 8.71 -3.56 9.69
N ARG A 491 9.39 -2.43 9.46
CA ARG A 491 10.76 -2.18 9.90
C ARG A 491 10.78 -1.00 10.86
N PRO A 492 10.81 -1.22 12.18
CA PRO A 492 10.90 -0.14 13.16
C PRO A 492 12.30 0.49 13.15
N PHE A 493 12.35 1.83 13.18
CA PHE A 493 13.58 2.62 13.31
C PHE A 493 13.67 3.22 14.71
N ASN A 494 14.47 2.57 15.55
CA ASN A 494 14.81 3.00 16.91
C ASN A 494 13.62 3.58 17.69
N TRP A 495 12.52 2.81 17.75
CA TRP A 495 11.37 3.19 18.57
C TRP A 495 11.78 3.29 20.03
N MET A 496 11.31 4.32 20.71
CA MET A 496 11.57 4.56 22.12
C MET A 496 10.37 5.23 22.79
N GLY A 497 10.28 5.04 24.10
CA GLY A 497 9.14 5.45 24.90
C GLY A 497 9.15 4.73 26.25
N PRO A 498 8.12 4.97 27.08
CA PRO A 498 7.88 4.18 28.30
C PRO A 498 7.95 2.66 28.04
N ARG A 499 8.45 1.87 29.00
CA ARG A 499 8.51 0.39 28.91
C ARG A 499 9.36 -0.19 27.76
N LEU A 500 10.32 0.54 27.20
CA LEU A 500 11.18 0.03 26.11
C LEU A 500 11.98 -1.22 26.53
N ASP A 501 12.61 -1.17 27.71
CA ASP A 501 13.33 -2.25 28.38
C ASP A 501 13.04 -2.16 29.88
N ARG A 502 13.90 -2.80 30.71
CA ARG A 502 13.91 -2.66 32.17
C ARG A 502 15.28 -2.17 32.63
N LEU A 503 15.35 -1.38 33.70
CA LEU A 503 16.64 -0.97 34.28
C LEU A 503 17.49 -2.17 34.70
N ASP A 504 16.87 -3.23 35.23
CA ASP A 504 17.57 -4.49 35.56
C ASP A 504 18.26 -5.15 34.36
N SER A 505 17.60 -5.15 33.19
CA SER A 505 18.20 -5.68 31.96
C SER A 505 19.37 -4.82 31.47
N ALA A 506 19.32 -3.52 31.70
CA ALA A 506 20.41 -2.60 31.39
C ALA A 506 21.64 -2.78 32.30
N ARG A 507 21.47 -3.24 33.55
CA ARG A 507 22.59 -3.51 34.48
C ARG A 507 23.56 -4.58 33.95
N ILE A 508 23.05 -5.53 33.17
CA ILE A 508 23.86 -6.57 32.50
C ILE A 508 24.22 -6.23 31.03
N GLY A 509 23.89 -5.00 30.59
CA GLY A 509 24.12 -4.49 29.24
C GLY A 509 23.14 -4.96 28.18
N SER A 510 22.11 -5.72 28.56
CA SER A 510 21.08 -6.24 27.64
C SER A 510 19.95 -5.23 27.50
N SER A 511 20.27 -4.05 26.98
CA SER A 511 19.28 -3.02 26.69
C SER A 511 19.59 -2.20 25.44
N ARG A 512 18.63 -1.40 24.99
CA ARG A 512 18.80 -0.40 23.93
C ARG A 512 19.43 0.88 24.47
N ALA A 513 19.99 1.67 23.56
CA ALA A 513 20.84 2.82 23.90
C ALA A 513 20.22 3.76 24.94
N ILE A 514 18.99 4.26 24.73
CA ILE A 514 18.39 5.23 25.65
C ILE A 514 18.19 4.66 27.07
N THR A 515 17.75 3.40 27.21
CA THR A 515 17.56 2.78 28.52
C THR A 515 18.90 2.58 29.24
N GLN A 516 19.96 2.22 28.50
CA GLN A 516 21.32 2.14 29.05
C GLN A 516 21.83 3.51 29.54
N LEU A 517 21.58 4.58 28.78
CA LEU A 517 21.96 5.94 29.15
C LEU A 517 21.21 6.42 30.40
N ILE A 518 19.91 6.13 30.51
CA ILE A 518 19.11 6.44 31.70
C ILE A 518 19.65 5.70 32.92
N LEU A 519 19.99 4.41 32.78
CA LEU A 519 20.59 3.65 33.89
C LEU A 519 21.87 4.31 34.40
N HIS A 520 22.75 4.77 33.50
CA HIS A 520 23.98 5.46 33.91
C HIS A 520 23.71 6.70 34.76
N LEU A 521 22.67 7.47 34.42
CA LEU A 521 22.24 8.64 35.20
C LEU A 521 21.64 8.24 36.56
N VAL A 522 20.80 7.20 36.60
CA VAL A 522 20.18 6.69 37.83
C VAL A 522 21.22 6.15 38.81
N GLU A 523 22.21 5.39 38.33
CA GLU A 523 23.25 4.78 39.17
C GLU A 523 24.45 5.70 39.44
N GLY A 524 24.53 6.86 38.78
CA GLY A 524 25.67 7.75 38.91
C GLY A 524 26.96 7.19 38.30
N THR A 525 26.84 6.41 37.22
CA THR A 525 27.99 5.88 36.48
C THR A 525 28.21 6.65 35.17
N PRO A 526 29.43 6.71 34.61
CA PRO A 526 29.68 7.50 33.40
C PRO A 526 28.86 7.01 32.21
N ILE A 527 28.31 7.94 31.42
CA ILE A 527 27.72 7.60 30.13
C ILE A 527 28.83 7.16 29.18
N ARG A 528 28.71 5.95 28.66
CA ARG A 528 29.71 5.34 27.77
C ARG A 528 29.38 5.62 26.31
N LEU A 529 30.19 6.42 25.65
CA LEU A 529 30.09 6.72 24.22
C LEU A 529 30.95 5.74 23.43
N VAL A 530 30.31 4.70 22.89
CA VAL A 530 30.97 3.66 22.11
C VAL A 530 31.50 4.25 20.80
N ASP A 531 32.81 4.08 20.57
CA ASP A 531 33.56 4.62 19.43
C ASP A 531 33.33 6.13 19.22
N GLY A 532 33.21 6.88 20.31
CA GLY A 532 33.02 8.34 20.31
C GLY A 532 31.56 8.80 20.27
N GLY A 533 30.60 7.93 19.94
CA GLY A 533 29.17 8.25 19.98
C GLY A 533 28.65 9.12 18.83
N GLU A 534 29.45 9.30 17.77
CA GLU A 534 29.12 10.15 16.60
C GLU A 534 28.20 9.47 15.59
N GLN A 535 28.03 8.15 15.69
CA GLN A 535 27.11 7.39 14.86
C GLN A 535 25.67 7.86 15.08
N LYS A 536 24.95 8.06 13.98
CA LYS A 536 23.61 8.65 13.97
C LYS A 536 22.52 7.61 13.83
N ARG A 537 21.41 7.84 14.53
CA ARG A 537 20.19 7.03 14.44
C ARG A 537 19.01 7.98 14.28
N THR A 538 17.97 7.46 13.65
CA THR A 538 16.67 8.11 13.59
C THR A 538 15.75 7.51 14.66
N PHE A 539 15.37 8.30 15.65
CA PHE A 539 14.54 7.84 16.76
C PHE A 539 13.07 8.14 16.53
N THR A 540 12.21 7.23 16.98
CA THR A 540 10.76 7.34 16.74
C THR A 540 10.02 7.18 18.05
N ASP A 541 9.05 8.03 18.32
CA ASP A 541 8.16 7.86 19.46
C ASP A 541 7.33 6.58 19.30
N VAL A 542 7.12 5.86 20.40
CA VAL A 542 6.30 4.66 20.43
C VAL A 542 4.88 4.93 19.97
N ASP A 543 4.29 6.07 20.30
CA ASP A 543 2.91 6.41 19.94
C ASP A 543 2.77 6.54 18.41
N ASP A 544 3.73 7.22 17.77
CA ASP A 544 3.83 7.35 16.31
C ASP A 544 3.99 5.97 15.65
N GLY A 545 4.90 5.15 16.18
CA GLY A 545 5.15 3.81 15.65
C GLY A 545 3.95 2.87 15.77
N ILE A 546 3.27 2.89 16.91
CA ILE A 546 2.11 2.05 17.20
C ILE A 546 0.89 2.50 16.39
N GLU A 547 0.73 3.79 16.13
CA GLU A 547 -0.32 4.27 15.22
C GLU A 547 -0.09 3.77 13.80
N ALA A 548 1.15 3.82 13.28
CA ALA A 548 1.46 3.21 11.98
C ALA A 548 1.11 1.72 11.95
N LEU A 549 1.51 0.97 13.00
CA LEU A 549 1.26 -0.46 13.08
C LEU A 549 -0.25 -0.79 13.19
N ALA A 550 -1.03 0.03 13.90
CA ALA A 550 -2.48 -0.09 13.96
C ALA A 550 -3.12 0.09 12.58
N ARG A 551 -2.63 1.03 11.76
CA ARG A 551 -3.09 1.22 10.37
C ARG A 551 -2.69 0.07 9.45
N ILE A 552 -1.51 -0.52 9.65
CA ILE A 552 -1.12 -1.77 8.97
C ILE A 552 -2.08 -2.90 9.34
N ILE A 553 -2.51 -3.01 10.60
CA ILE A 553 -3.51 -4.00 11.03
C ILE A 553 -4.86 -3.74 10.36
N GLU A 554 -5.30 -2.48 10.28
CA GLU A 554 -6.53 -2.08 9.59
C GLU A 554 -6.50 -2.46 8.10
N ASN A 555 -5.36 -2.29 7.42
CA ASN A 555 -5.13 -2.70 6.04
C ASN A 555 -6.24 -2.27 5.07
N ARG A 556 -6.56 -0.97 5.11
CA ARG A 556 -7.63 -0.39 4.30
C ARG A 556 -7.41 -0.74 2.82
N ASP A 557 -8.45 -1.27 2.19
CA ASP A 557 -8.47 -1.70 0.79
C ASP A 557 -7.41 -2.76 0.42
N GLY A 558 -6.84 -3.46 1.40
CA GLY A 558 -5.78 -4.46 1.18
C GLY A 558 -4.44 -3.86 0.76
N LYS A 559 -4.22 -2.56 0.95
CA LYS A 559 -3.03 -1.84 0.47
C LYS A 559 -1.71 -2.33 1.05
N CYS A 560 -1.70 -2.97 2.22
CA CYS A 560 -0.49 -3.46 2.86
C CYS A 560 -0.14 -4.92 2.49
N ASP A 561 -0.97 -5.59 1.69
CA ASP A 561 -0.74 -6.99 1.31
C ASP A 561 0.48 -7.09 0.37
N GLY A 562 1.51 -7.82 0.80
CA GLY A 562 2.74 -8.00 0.03
C GLY A 562 3.74 -6.84 0.14
N GLU A 563 3.50 -5.90 1.05
CA GLU A 563 4.31 -4.68 1.17
C GLU A 563 5.34 -4.75 2.31
N ILE A 564 6.38 -3.94 2.18
CA ILE A 564 7.40 -3.70 3.20
C ILE A 564 7.31 -2.22 3.60
N ILE A 565 7.20 -1.93 4.90
CA ILE A 565 6.94 -0.59 5.42
C ILE A 565 7.95 -0.24 6.51
N ASN A 566 8.81 0.73 6.25
CA ASN A 566 9.61 1.39 7.27
C ASN A 566 8.70 2.25 8.15
N ILE A 567 8.93 2.20 9.46
CA ILE A 567 8.24 3.04 10.41
C ILE A 567 9.30 3.75 11.25
N GLY A 568 9.54 5.02 10.92
CA GLY A 568 10.41 5.87 11.69
C GLY A 568 10.21 7.36 11.43
N ASN A 569 10.84 8.21 12.25
CA ASN A 569 10.76 9.67 12.08
C ASN A 569 12.05 10.27 11.51
N PRO A 570 12.21 10.38 10.17
CA PRO A 570 13.47 10.82 9.54
C PRO A 570 13.95 12.22 9.97
N THR A 571 13.11 13.05 10.60
CA THR A 571 13.53 14.36 11.13
C THR A 571 14.18 14.27 12.51
N ASN A 572 13.94 13.18 13.26
CA ASN A 572 14.52 12.90 14.57
C ASN A 572 15.88 12.18 14.47
N GLU A 573 16.75 12.63 13.57
CA GLU A 573 18.12 12.10 13.46
C GLU A 573 19.02 12.73 14.55
N ALA A 574 19.67 11.89 15.35
CA ALA A 574 20.64 12.33 16.34
C ALA A 574 21.78 11.30 16.50
N SER A 575 22.97 11.80 16.83
CA SER A 575 24.07 10.95 17.30
C SER A 575 23.79 10.41 18.71
N ILE A 576 24.48 9.35 19.11
CA ILE A 576 24.40 8.83 20.49
C ILE A 576 24.88 9.89 21.50
N ARG A 577 25.88 10.70 21.13
CA ARG A 577 26.33 11.85 21.93
C ARG A 577 25.21 12.87 22.12
N GLN A 578 24.59 13.33 21.04
CA GLN A 578 23.49 14.31 21.11
C GLN A 578 22.31 13.78 21.93
N LEU A 579 21.97 12.49 21.78
CA LEU A 579 20.96 11.84 22.61
C LEU A 579 21.33 11.90 24.10
N GLY A 580 22.59 11.58 24.44
CA GLY A 580 23.08 11.62 25.81
C GLY A 580 23.11 13.03 26.41
N GLU A 581 23.48 14.03 25.63
CA GLU A 581 23.49 15.45 26.04
C GLU A 581 22.07 15.96 26.31
N GLU A 582 21.13 15.68 25.41
CA GLU A 582 19.73 16.06 25.58
C GLU A 582 19.07 15.33 26.76
N LEU A 583 19.35 14.04 26.91
CA LEU A 583 18.90 13.26 28.06
C LEU A 583 19.43 13.84 29.39
N LEU A 584 20.72 14.17 29.45
CA LEU A 584 21.33 14.79 30.63
C LEU A 584 20.67 16.14 30.94
N ARG A 585 20.45 16.99 29.93
CA ARG A 585 19.77 18.28 30.08
C ARG A 585 18.40 18.12 30.73
N GLN A 586 17.61 17.16 30.26
CA GLN A 586 16.29 16.89 30.81
C GLN A 586 16.34 16.23 32.20
N PHE A 587 17.31 15.35 32.44
CA PHE A 587 17.55 14.73 33.75
C PHE A 587 17.89 15.76 34.83
N GLU A 588 18.79 16.69 34.55
CA GLU A 588 19.15 17.76 35.49
C GLU A 588 17.98 18.72 35.78
N ALA A 589 17.06 18.88 34.82
CA ALA A 589 15.84 19.67 35.00
C ALA A 589 14.67 18.89 35.65
N HIS A 590 14.82 17.57 35.86
CA HIS A 590 13.71 16.71 36.26
C HIS A 590 13.33 16.90 37.74
N PRO A 591 12.03 16.91 38.13
CA PRO A 591 11.62 17.05 39.53
C PRO A 591 12.19 15.98 40.48
N LEU A 592 12.41 14.76 39.98
CA LEU A 592 12.99 13.67 40.77
C LEU A 592 14.53 13.69 40.86
N ARG A 593 15.20 14.66 40.20
CA ARG A 593 16.67 14.73 40.08
C ARG A 593 17.41 14.61 41.42
N GLY A 594 16.86 15.22 42.48
CA GLY A 594 17.45 15.22 43.82
C GLY A 594 17.58 13.84 44.48
N ASN A 595 16.94 12.81 43.93
CA ASN A 595 16.99 11.44 44.46
C ASN A 595 18.15 10.59 43.89
N PHE A 596 18.88 11.11 42.91
CA PHE A 596 19.91 10.36 42.18
C PHE A 596 21.31 10.99 42.34
N PRO A 597 22.40 10.23 42.16
CA PRO A 597 23.77 10.73 42.31
C PRO A 597 24.13 11.88 41.32
N PRO A 598 25.26 12.59 41.52
CA PRO A 598 25.76 13.55 40.54
C PRO A 598 26.17 12.85 39.23
N PHE A 599 26.09 13.56 38.11
CA PHE A 599 26.51 13.05 36.80
C PHE A 599 28.02 12.72 36.79
N ALA A 600 28.37 11.49 36.42
CA ALA A 600 29.74 10.99 36.44
C ALA A 600 30.52 11.29 35.13
N GLY A 601 29.97 12.10 34.23
CA GLY A 601 30.61 12.51 32.99
C GLY A 601 30.37 11.56 31.81
N PHE A 602 30.72 12.05 30.62
CA PHE A 602 30.82 11.24 29.41
C PHE A 602 32.19 10.56 29.33
N ARG A 603 32.23 9.32 28.87
CA ARG A 603 33.45 8.56 28.67
C ARG A 603 33.43 7.83 27.34
N GLU A 604 34.41 8.10 26.51
CA GLU A 604 34.62 7.36 25.26
C GLU A 604 35.20 5.98 25.55
N ILE A 605 34.66 4.97 24.88
CA ILE A 605 35.11 3.59 25.01
C ILE A 605 35.15 2.90 23.65
N GLU A 606 36.05 1.93 23.51
CA GLU A 606 36.10 1.09 22.32
C GLU A 606 34.90 0.13 22.29
N SER A 607 34.30 -0.04 21.10
CA SER A 607 33.21 -1.00 20.91
C SER A 607 33.57 -2.42 21.29
N LYS A 608 34.82 -2.84 21.07
CA LYS A 608 35.32 -4.14 21.51
C LYS A 608 35.27 -4.31 23.04
N ALA A 609 35.51 -3.25 23.81
CA ALA A 609 35.45 -3.30 25.27
C ALA A 609 34.01 -3.41 25.80
N PHE A 610 33.03 -2.93 25.02
CA PHE A 610 31.61 -2.98 25.39
C PHE A 610 30.89 -4.23 24.88
N TYR A 611 30.95 -4.46 23.57
CA TYR A 611 30.21 -5.52 22.87
C TYR A 611 31.02 -6.80 22.63
N GLY A 612 32.33 -6.78 22.88
CA GLY A 612 33.23 -7.91 22.65
C GLY A 612 33.77 -8.00 21.22
N ASN A 613 34.46 -9.11 20.94
CA ASN A 613 34.98 -9.40 19.60
C ASN A 613 33.83 -9.60 18.60
N GLY A 614 34.08 -9.28 17.33
CA GLY A 614 33.09 -9.51 16.27
C GLY A 614 32.01 -8.42 16.15
N TYR A 615 32.09 -7.35 16.93
CA TYR A 615 31.25 -6.17 16.75
C TYR A 615 31.71 -5.32 15.55
N GLN A 616 30.72 -4.68 14.91
CA GLN A 616 30.82 -3.68 13.86
C GLN A 616 29.54 -2.84 13.94
N ASP A 617 29.54 -1.56 13.54
CA ASP A 617 28.36 -0.71 13.66
C ASP A 617 27.97 -0.03 12.34
N VAL A 618 26.78 0.55 12.37
CA VAL A 618 26.20 1.38 11.31
C VAL A 618 26.49 2.85 11.60
N THR A 619 26.93 3.60 10.60
CA THR A 619 27.27 5.03 10.71
C THR A 619 26.03 5.92 10.76
N HIS A 620 25.07 5.69 9.87
CA HIS A 620 23.81 6.43 9.79
C HIS A 620 22.66 5.47 9.48
N ARG A 621 21.44 5.81 9.92
CA ARG A 621 20.27 4.97 9.70
C ARG A 621 19.02 5.84 9.67
N THR A 622 18.63 6.21 8.46
CA THR A 622 17.50 7.11 8.21
C THR A 622 16.52 6.44 7.27
N PRO A 623 15.23 6.28 7.63
CA PRO A 623 14.26 5.60 6.78
C PRO A 623 13.78 6.49 5.63
N SER A 624 13.54 5.91 4.47
CA SER A 624 12.45 6.38 3.61
C SER A 624 11.13 6.02 4.28
N ILE A 625 10.15 6.94 4.25
CA ILE A 625 8.79 6.70 4.76
C ILE A 625 7.73 6.87 3.67
N GLU A 626 8.14 6.80 2.40
CA GLU A 626 7.24 6.95 1.26
C GLU A 626 6.17 5.85 1.23
N ASN A 627 6.53 4.60 1.52
CA ASN A 627 5.55 3.51 1.63
C ASN A 627 4.56 3.76 2.77
N ALA A 628 5.02 4.21 3.93
CA ALA A 628 4.12 4.52 5.04
C ALA A 628 3.10 5.63 4.67
N ARG A 629 3.55 6.69 3.99
CA ARG A 629 2.65 7.74 3.48
C ARG A 629 1.67 7.21 2.43
N ARG A 630 2.17 6.46 1.45
CA ARG A 630 1.39 5.95 0.32
C ARG A 630 0.36 4.90 0.73
N LEU A 631 0.74 3.98 1.61
CA LEU A 631 -0.04 2.79 1.92
C LEU A 631 -0.99 2.98 3.10
N ILE A 632 -0.55 3.72 4.13
CA ILE A 632 -1.28 3.87 5.40
C ILE A 632 -1.53 5.34 5.79
N ASP A 633 -1.26 6.29 4.91
CA ASP A 633 -1.50 7.73 5.12
C ASP A 633 -0.86 8.27 6.42
N TRP A 634 0.31 7.73 6.77
CA TRP A 634 0.97 8.00 8.04
C TRP A 634 2.19 8.91 7.86
N THR A 635 2.37 9.82 8.81
CA THR A 635 3.59 10.63 8.97
C THR A 635 3.79 10.86 10.47
N PRO A 636 5.01 10.67 10.99
CA PRO A 636 5.29 10.85 12.41
C PRO A 636 5.21 12.34 12.78
N THR A 637 4.78 12.63 14.01
CA THR A 637 4.55 14.00 14.46
C THR A 637 5.27 14.37 15.75
N ILE A 638 5.82 13.39 16.48
CA ILE A 638 6.41 13.62 17.80
C ILE A 638 7.92 13.88 17.67
N GLU A 639 8.34 15.00 18.24
CA GLU A 639 9.73 15.47 18.26
C GLU A 639 10.60 14.66 19.23
N LEU A 640 11.87 14.47 18.88
CA LEU A 640 12.85 13.72 19.67
C LEU A 640 12.90 14.14 21.16
N SER A 641 12.90 15.45 21.42
CA SER A 641 12.97 15.99 22.78
C SER A 641 11.77 15.56 23.64
N GLU A 642 10.57 15.49 23.07
CA GLU A 642 9.37 15.08 23.80
C GLU A 642 9.45 13.60 24.17
N THR A 643 9.86 12.75 23.23
CA THR A 643 10.02 11.31 23.46
C THR A 643 11.08 11.02 24.52
N ILE A 644 12.21 11.75 24.52
CA ILE A 644 13.24 11.64 25.56
C ILE A 644 12.65 11.92 26.94
N GLY A 645 11.85 12.99 27.06
CA GLY A 645 11.24 13.39 28.33
C GLY A 645 10.26 12.35 28.87
N LYS A 646 9.35 11.85 28.02
CA LYS A 646 8.40 10.78 28.39
C LYS A 646 9.12 9.51 28.84
N THR A 647 10.16 9.12 28.10
CA THR A 647 10.93 7.90 28.39
C THR A 647 11.68 8.05 29.71
N LEU A 648 12.33 9.19 29.91
CA LEU A 648 13.07 9.49 31.14
C LEU A 648 12.15 9.51 32.36
N ASP A 649 11.05 10.25 32.34
CA ASP A 649 10.10 10.34 33.47
C ASP A 649 9.61 8.96 33.90
N PHE A 650 9.25 8.11 32.93
CA PHE A 650 8.82 6.73 33.20
C PHE A 650 9.88 5.94 33.99
N PHE A 651 11.12 5.90 33.50
CA PHE A 651 12.20 5.13 34.14
C PHE A 651 12.66 5.71 35.48
N LEU A 652 12.63 7.04 35.65
CA LEU A 652 12.95 7.64 36.95
C LEU A 652 11.89 7.30 38.01
N ARG A 653 10.61 7.25 37.63
CA ARG A 653 9.54 6.78 38.54
C ARG A 653 9.70 5.30 38.88
N GLU A 654 10.03 4.45 37.91
CA GLU A 654 10.32 3.04 38.15
C GLU A 654 11.49 2.87 39.13
N ALA A 655 12.59 3.62 38.92
CA ALA A 655 13.73 3.62 39.83
C ALA A 655 13.36 4.07 41.24
N MET A 656 12.44 5.03 41.39
CA MET A 656 11.96 5.46 42.71
C MET A 656 11.21 4.34 43.44
N VAL A 657 10.36 3.59 42.74
CA VAL A 657 9.66 2.43 43.32
C VAL A 657 10.67 1.35 43.77
N GLU A 658 11.74 1.11 42.99
CA GLU A 658 12.83 0.21 43.40
C GLU A 658 13.58 0.72 44.65
N ILE A 659 13.81 2.03 44.77
CA ILE A 659 14.49 2.63 45.93
C ILE A 659 13.60 2.52 47.17
N GLU A 660 12.30 2.78 47.04
CA GLU A 660 11.34 2.70 48.13
C GLU A 660 11.15 1.27 48.63
N SER A 661 11.11 0.28 47.74
CA SER A 661 10.99 -1.14 48.13
C SER A 661 12.23 -1.71 48.84
N LYS A 662 13.39 -1.04 48.76
CA LYS A 662 14.65 -1.41 49.42
C LYS A 662 14.88 -0.69 50.75
N ARG A 663 14.05 0.30 51.10
CA ARG A 663 14.05 1.00 52.39
C ARG A 663 13.07 0.32 53.35
#